data_AF-R5ET41-F1
#
_entry.id   AF-R5ET41-F1
#
_cell.length_a   1.000
_cell.length_b   1.000
_cell.length_c   1.000
_cell.angle_alpha   90.00
_cell.angle_beta   90.00
_cell.angle_gamma   90.00
#
_symmetry.space_group_name_H-M   'P 1'
#
loop_
_entity.id
_entity.type
_entity.pdbx_description
1 polymer ?
#
loop_
_entity_poly.entity_id
_entity_poly.type
_entity_poly.pdbx_seq_one_letter_code
_entity_poly.pdbx_strand_id
1 'polypeptide(L)'
;MRNLIKRISALLLCLLLVLSLPVTALAEEAKDTDEAAAAEEGTTLRILRQKQFLDFAENCRLDSYSRNLSVVLLTDIDLTGVDFAGIPIFCGNFDGNGHTVSGLSITRDGSNMGLFRYVDASALIQNLTVSGEIIPDGSRSAVGGIAGHNAGKIQNCFFDGTVSGSDDVGGIAGINAITGIIDGCHSKGVITGDHRVGGVVGNNLGVIRSCNNRSGVNTTAEENQIKLSDISLETITGSESVSTVTDIGGIAGTSSGVIRQSKNRGNVGYQHMGYNVGGIAGTQTGYLYKCENFAQVYGRKEVGGIVGQMEPTTFIEYTEDTMQILQSQLGTVSNLTGQAFSTIQDGNSDMGVQVDDLYNSLVDAKDALDTLLPNGDDPYPPDRDTIDAAINNANSSLAAAGSSLYAIMDSVNDTADSLSRIMRSIAGQISAMSATVGNAPQNLGGTIEDISDRDTAEILSGKVEKCTNSGAVLGDLNAGGVVGAIAYENRLDPENDLQIGGDNSMNFDTQLRAVILGCENSGSVTAKRQNVGGIVGWMALGLTKNCLSTGSIDAEDADYVGGVVGKSSGYVRQCSAKSDITGNAYVGGIVGEGLTVTDCRSMVQLTGSERTGAVLGMRGERSGFLKSESDDDSGETDEETVTGNYYFTVGSDIGAIDGVSYADTAQPLSHDDFVALEGLDPIFKVISVRFVYDDGMMHTVTLTPGEALSPDSIPKLPEKAGYVGRWDGLADADLSDIRFDVSFPAVYTAELETVQSEALGESKLPTLLAQGHFSGDTPIQLTQMTKGPAPGVHDKFLEGYAFTLPTGTADTLRYLPETEQKNVRVMVKGADGSWREVSHTQDGSYLVFAIEDGDESFCLIGSMKKSISWLPITGASGAALVVLLVVILLIHRRRKKKAVKSETPAVNETT
;
A
#
# COMPACT_ATOMS: atom_id res chain seq x y z
N MET A 1 -32.36 40.41 -3.43
CA MET A 1 -31.18 41.19 -2.95
C MET A 1 -30.72 40.81 -1.54
N ARG A 2 -31.57 40.81 -0.51
CA ARG A 2 -31.18 40.44 0.88
C ARG A 2 -30.62 39.01 1.05
N ASN A 3 -31.13 38.01 0.33
CA ASN A 3 -30.63 36.63 0.40
C ASN A 3 -29.33 36.40 -0.39
N LEU A 4 -29.09 37.20 -1.43
CA LEU A 4 -27.84 37.17 -2.20
C LEU A 4 -26.69 37.81 -1.39
N ILE A 5 -26.99 38.90 -0.67
CA ILE A 5 -26.04 39.56 0.22
C ILE A 5 -25.65 38.66 1.40
N LYS A 6 -26.58 37.87 1.97
CA LYS A 6 -26.29 36.89 3.04
C LYS A 6 -25.42 35.72 2.58
N ARG A 7 -25.62 35.22 1.36
CA ARG A 7 -24.79 34.13 0.80
C ARG A 7 -23.38 34.59 0.44
N ILE A 8 -23.25 35.81 -0.09
CA ILE A 8 -21.95 36.42 -0.40
C ILE A 8 -21.18 36.78 0.89
N SER A 9 -21.87 37.23 1.93
CA SER A 9 -21.22 37.51 3.23
C SER A 9 -20.81 36.26 4.00
N ALA A 10 -21.54 35.15 3.88
CA ALA A 10 -21.12 33.85 4.42
C ALA A 10 -19.90 33.28 3.66
N LEU A 11 -19.87 33.41 2.33
CA LEU A 11 -18.72 33.01 1.50
C LEU A 11 -17.48 33.87 1.77
N LEU A 12 -17.64 35.18 2.00
CA LEU A 12 -16.53 36.06 2.40
C LEU A 12 -16.01 35.75 3.81
N LEU A 13 -16.89 35.36 4.75
CA LEU A 13 -16.49 34.99 6.10
C LEU A 13 -15.69 33.68 6.12
N CYS A 14 -16.10 32.69 5.31
CA CYS A 14 -15.33 31.45 5.13
C CYS A 14 -14.01 31.68 4.38
N LEU A 15 -13.96 32.60 3.40
CA LEU A 15 -12.71 32.95 2.72
C LEU A 15 -11.72 33.70 3.65
N LEU A 16 -12.24 34.53 4.56
CA LEU A 16 -11.44 35.26 5.56
C LEU A 16 -10.88 34.35 6.67
N LEU A 17 -11.61 33.28 7.04
CA LEU A 17 -11.14 32.26 8.00
C LEU A 17 -10.06 31.32 7.42
N VAL A 18 -9.99 31.18 6.09
CA VAL A 18 -8.96 30.37 5.40
C VAL A 18 -7.69 31.20 5.09
N LEU A 19 -7.75 32.53 5.16
CA LEU A 19 -6.64 33.45 4.86
C LEU A 19 -5.93 34.04 6.10
N SER A 20 -6.31 33.67 7.33
CA SER A 20 -5.76 34.27 8.56
C SER A 20 -4.97 33.28 9.45
N LEU A 21 -3.91 32.68 8.91
CA LEU A 21 -2.81 32.16 9.73
C LEU A 21 -1.49 32.75 9.22
N PRO A 22 -0.96 33.82 9.87
CA PRO A 22 0.34 34.34 9.52
C PRO A 22 1.47 33.63 10.26
N VAL A 23 2.54 33.49 9.49
CA VAL A 23 3.90 33.13 9.80
C VAL A 23 4.54 34.21 10.71
N THR A 24 5.13 33.76 11.83
CA THR A 24 6.26 34.32 12.62
C THR A 24 6.18 35.70 13.32
N ALA A 25 6.35 35.63 14.66
CA ALA A 25 7.45 36.21 15.46
C ALA A 25 7.34 37.61 16.14
N LEU A 26 7.77 37.60 17.42
CA LEU A 26 8.40 38.64 18.27
C LEU A 26 7.54 39.57 19.18
N ALA A 27 7.83 39.43 20.48
CA ALA A 27 7.89 40.41 21.58
C ALA A 27 6.61 40.98 22.25
N GLU A 28 6.56 40.81 23.60
CA GLU A 28 6.11 41.67 24.73
C GLU A 28 5.02 42.76 24.50
N GLU A 29 4.06 43.05 25.39
CA GLU A 29 4.03 43.03 26.87
C GLU A 29 2.57 43.21 27.40
N ALA A 30 2.28 42.55 28.53
CA ALA A 30 1.42 42.89 29.69
C ALA A 30 0.04 43.61 29.59
N LYS A 31 -1.00 42.97 30.15
CA LYS A 31 -1.65 43.44 31.41
C LYS A 31 -2.56 42.41 32.11
N ASP A 32 -2.14 42.04 33.32
CA ASP A 32 -2.82 41.54 34.53
C ASP A 32 -4.24 41.00 34.49
N THR A 33 -4.37 39.73 34.89
CA THR A 33 -5.23 39.34 36.01
C THR A 33 -4.49 38.34 36.91
N ASP A 34 -4.16 38.79 38.12
CA ASP A 34 -3.62 37.99 39.22
C ASP A 34 -4.64 36.93 39.68
N GLU A 35 -4.36 35.67 39.37
CA GLU A 35 -4.65 34.53 40.25
C GLU A 35 -3.42 33.62 40.24
N ALA A 36 -2.47 33.94 41.12
CA ALA A 36 -1.28 33.14 41.35
C ALA A 36 -1.64 31.87 42.14
N ALA A 37 -1.67 30.74 41.44
CA ALA A 37 -1.40 29.42 41.99
C ALA A 37 -0.44 28.66 41.03
N ALA A 38 0.84 29.00 41.17
CA ALA A 38 2.05 28.24 40.79
C ALA A 38 2.00 27.38 39.50
N ALA A 39 2.35 27.98 38.37
CA ALA A 39 2.93 27.26 37.24
C ALA A 39 4.40 26.90 37.59
N GLU A 40 4.73 25.61 37.67
CA GLU A 40 6.12 25.16 37.81
C GLU A 40 6.92 25.51 36.54
N GLU A 41 8.03 26.21 36.73
CA GLU A 41 9.02 26.54 35.70
C GLU A 41 9.59 25.25 35.09
N GLY A 42 9.27 24.96 33.82
CA GLY A 42 9.83 23.82 33.10
C GLY A 42 11.35 23.89 33.03
N THR A 43 12.03 22.90 33.61
CA THR A 43 13.50 22.85 33.62
C THR A 43 14.02 22.55 32.21
N THR A 44 15.00 23.33 31.72
CA THR A 44 15.66 23.06 30.42
C THR A 44 16.99 22.35 30.61
N LEU A 45 17.13 21.13 30.10
CA LEU A 45 18.34 20.34 30.08
C LEU A 45 19.06 20.50 28.74
N ARG A 46 20.30 21.01 28.77
CA ARG A 46 21.17 21.14 27.60
C ARG A 46 22.22 20.04 27.60
N ILE A 47 22.23 19.21 26.57
CA ILE A 47 23.15 18.06 26.44
C ILE A 47 24.31 18.45 25.53
N LEU A 48 25.53 18.48 26.09
CA LEU A 48 26.78 18.85 25.41
C LEU A 48 27.73 17.66 25.23
N ARG A 49 27.40 16.48 25.75
CA ARG A 49 28.25 15.28 25.65
C ARG A 49 27.47 14.00 25.92
N GLN A 50 27.98 12.88 25.39
CA GLN A 50 27.42 11.52 25.55
C GLN A 50 27.04 11.19 27.00
N LYS A 51 27.91 11.45 27.98
CA LYS A 51 27.60 11.13 29.38
C LYS A 51 26.33 11.82 29.90
N GLN A 52 26.08 13.08 29.53
CA GLN A 52 24.85 13.78 29.95
C GLN A 52 23.61 13.16 29.31
N PHE A 53 23.73 12.67 28.08
CA PHE A 53 22.65 11.94 27.41
C PHE A 53 22.32 10.62 28.11
N LEU A 54 23.36 9.87 28.52
CA LEU A 54 23.18 8.63 29.27
C LEU A 54 22.56 8.88 30.66
N ASP A 55 23.05 9.87 31.40
CA ASP A 55 22.49 10.26 32.69
C ASP A 55 21.01 10.68 32.56
N PHE A 56 20.66 11.41 31.50
CA PHE A 56 19.27 11.75 31.16
C PHE A 56 18.42 10.51 30.93
N ALA A 57 18.87 9.60 30.06
CA ALA A 57 18.15 8.38 29.71
C ALA A 57 17.90 7.48 30.94
N GLU A 58 18.86 7.38 31.87
CA GLU A 58 18.69 6.60 33.11
C GLU A 58 17.64 7.20 34.05
N ASN A 59 17.53 8.53 34.12
CA ASN A 59 16.56 9.22 34.98
C ASN A 59 15.12 9.15 34.44
N CYS A 60 14.95 8.97 33.13
CA CYS A 60 13.67 8.71 32.46
C CYS A 60 13.00 7.36 32.81
N ARG A 61 13.47 6.64 33.85
CA ARG A 61 12.75 5.50 34.44
C ARG A 61 11.49 5.93 35.21
N LEU A 62 11.45 7.18 35.67
CA LEU A 62 10.28 7.77 36.32
C LEU A 62 9.60 8.73 35.34
N ASP A 63 8.32 8.52 35.08
CA ASP A 63 7.50 9.40 34.24
C ASP A 63 7.55 10.86 34.74
N SER A 64 7.48 11.03 36.07
CA SER A 64 7.53 12.31 36.77
C SER A 64 8.80 13.10 36.53
N TYR A 65 9.93 12.45 36.24
CA TYR A 65 11.20 13.14 35.95
C TYR A 65 11.14 13.90 34.62
N SER A 66 10.56 13.28 33.60
CA SER A 66 10.53 13.84 32.24
C SER A 66 9.33 14.75 31.98
N ARG A 67 8.34 14.77 32.89
CA ARG A 67 7.17 15.63 32.80
C ARG A 67 7.58 17.09 32.83
N ASN A 68 7.14 17.87 31.83
CA ASN A 68 7.51 19.29 31.64
C ASN A 68 9.02 19.56 31.46
N LEU A 69 9.84 18.53 31.22
CA LEU A 69 11.27 18.68 30.95
C LEU A 69 11.49 19.10 29.49
N SER A 70 12.28 20.14 29.25
CA SER A 70 12.71 20.54 27.90
C SER A 70 14.18 20.13 27.69
N VAL A 71 14.45 19.22 26.77
CA VAL A 71 15.77 18.69 26.45
C VAL A 71 16.22 19.23 25.10
N VAL A 72 17.44 19.77 25.02
CA VAL A 72 18.02 20.26 23.77
C VAL A 72 19.42 19.69 23.57
N LEU A 73 19.65 19.07 22.42
CA LEU A 73 20.99 18.66 22.01
C LEU A 73 21.79 19.86 21.48
N LEU A 74 23.04 19.99 21.91
CA LEU A 74 23.98 21.02 21.41
C LEU A 74 25.18 20.42 20.67
N THR A 75 25.22 19.09 20.55
CA THR A 75 26.23 18.32 19.85
C THR A 75 25.63 17.00 19.39
N ASP A 76 26.25 16.39 18.40
CA ASP A 76 25.97 14.99 18.05
C ASP A 76 26.40 14.06 19.20
N ILE A 77 25.66 12.97 19.35
CA ILE A 77 25.86 11.95 20.37
C ILE A 77 26.20 10.64 19.66
N ASP A 78 27.40 10.13 19.90
CA ASP A 78 27.82 8.79 19.46
C ASP A 78 27.57 7.79 20.59
N LEU A 79 26.91 6.67 20.30
CA LEU A 79 26.60 5.58 21.23
C LEU A 79 27.37 4.28 20.89
N THR A 80 28.32 4.34 19.95
CA THR A 80 29.10 3.18 19.53
C THR A 80 29.79 2.51 20.73
N GLY A 81 29.57 1.20 20.89
CA GLY A 81 30.16 0.41 21.98
C GLY A 81 29.55 0.67 23.37
N VAL A 82 28.45 1.42 23.46
CA VAL A 82 27.70 1.63 24.71
C VAL A 82 26.54 0.63 24.78
N ASP A 83 26.41 -0.05 25.92
CA ASP A 83 25.21 -0.85 26.21
C ASP A 83 24.04 0.08 26.57
N PHE A 84 23.26 0.45 25.55
CA PHE A 84 22.15 1.40 25.67
C PHE A 84 20.79 0.69 25.57
N ALA A 85 19.84 1.14 26.40
CA ALA A 85 18.57 0.46 26.65
C ALA A 85 17.34 1.01 25.93
N GLY A 86 17.51 2.14 25.25
CA GLY A 86 16.41 3.06 25.03
C GLY A 86 16.08 3.88 26.27
N ILE A 87 15.51 5.06 26.05
CA ILE A 87 14.92 5.94 27.07
C ILE A 87 13.59 5.30 27.50
N PRO A 88 13.42 4.91 28.78
CA PRO A 88 12.26 4.11 29.18
C PRO A 88 10.91 4.79 28.96
N ILE A 89 10.73 6.02 29.43
CA ILE A 89 9.53 6.81 29.15
C ILE A 89 9.89 8.29 29.04
N PHE A 90 9.23 9.00 28.13
CA PHE A 90 9.42 10.44 27.95
C PHE A 90 8.08 11.18 27.87
N CYS A 91 7.92 12.20 28.72
CA CYS A 91 6.72 13.03 28.88
C CYS A 91 7.00 14.53 28.68
N GLY A 92 8.13 14.87 28.05
CA GLY A 92 8.62 16.25 27.91
C GLY A 92 8.76 16.70 26.46
N ASN A 93 9.54 17.75 26.24
CA ASN A 93 9.95 18.20 24.90
C ASN A 93 11.41 17.83 24.65
N PHE A 94 11.70 17.07 23.60
CA PHE A 94 13.05 16.70 23.17
C PHE A 94 13.33 17.34 21.81
N ASP A 95 14.19 18.35 21.80
CA ASP A 95 14.67 18.99 20.58
C ASP A 95 16.07 18.50 20.24
N GLY A 96 16.16 17.72 19.16
CA GLY A 96 17.43 17.31 18.58
C GLY A 96 18.23 18.49 18.01
N ASN A 97 17.59 19.64 17.75
CA ASN A 97 18.23 20.86 17.25
C ASN A 97 19.11 20.61 16.01
N GLY A 98 18.71 19.64 15.17
CA GLY A 98 19.43 19.22 13.97
C GLY A 98 20.60 18.26 14.21
N HIS A 99 20.86 17.86 15.45
CA HIS A 99 21.94 16.93 15.81
C HIS A 99 21.54 15.47 15.60
N THR A 100 22.59 14.63 15.55
CA THR A 100 22.46 13.19 15.33
C THR A 100 22.78 12.40 16.60
N VAL A 101 21.96 11.38 16.89
CA VAL A 101 22.32 10.25 17.77
C VAL A 101 22.75 9.09 16.87
N SER A 102 24.01 8.68 16.93
CA SER A 102 24.63 7.68 16.05
C SER A 102 25.18 6.49 16.84
N GLY A 103 25.47 5.39 16.14
CA GLY A 103 26.02 4.18 16.76
C GLY A 103 25.05 3.49 17.72
N LEU A 104 23.74 3.74 17.58
CA LEU A 104 22.72 3.08 18.38
C LEU A 104 22.75 1.57 18.08
N SER A 105 22.81 0.73 19.13
CA SER A 105 22.77 -0.73 19.00
C SER A 105 21.91 -1.30 20.12
N ILE A 106 20.69 -1.75 19.77
CA ILE A 106 19.76 -2.36 20.73
C ILE A 106 19.55 -3.83 20.31
N THR A 107 20.16 -4.75 21.06
CA THR A 107 20.07 -6.20 20.82
C THR A 107 19.48 -6.99 21.98
N ARG A 108 19.11 -6.30 23.06
CA ARG A 108 18.54 -6.91 24.27
C ARG A 108 17.13 -7.45 24.03
N ASP A 109 16.76 -8.46 24.80
CA ASP A 109 15.45 -9.06 24.73
C ASP A 109 14.32 -8.08 25.09
N GLY A 110 13.23 -8.11 24.32
CA GLY A 110 11.93 -7.55 24.70
C GLY A 110 11.18 -6.79 23.60
N SER A 111 10.09 -6.14 24.01
CA SER A 111 9.19 -5.35 23.17
C SER A 111 9.27 -3.85 23.46
N ASN A 112 8.66 -3.01 22.62
CA ASN A 112 8.66 -1.54 22.72
C ASN A 112 10.10 -1.01 22.71
N MET A 113 10.81 -1.30 21.62
CA MET A 113 12.23 -1.02 21.46
C MET A 113 12.44 0.14 20.49
N GLY A 114 13.39 1.02 20.82
CA GLY A 114 13.79 2.18 20.04
C GLY A 114 14.64 3.14 20.87
N LEU A 115 15.05 4.27 20.30
CA LEU A 115 15.73 5.32 21.08
C LEU A 115 14.90 5.72 22.31
N PHE A 116 13.58 5.83 22.12
CA PHE A 116 12.57 5.93 23.16
C PHE A 116 11.75 4.65 23.17
N ARG A 117 11.55 4.05 24.34
CA ARG A 117 10.66 2.88 24.46
C ARG A 117 9.21 3.33 24.40
N TYR A 118 8.85 4.32 25.23
CA TYR A 118 7.53 4.92 25.27
C TYR A 118 7.59 6.44 25.17
N VAL A 119 6.79 7.01 24.27
CA VAL A 119 6.55 8.45 24.14
C VAL A 119 5.13 8.73 24.59
N ASP A 120 5.00 9.50 25.67
CA ASP A 120 3.70 9.85 26.27
C ASP A 120 2.91 10.83 25.40
N ALA A 121 1.59 10.89 25.57
CA ALA A 121 0.70 11.77 24.80
C ALA A 121 1.02 13.26 24.93
N SER A 122 1.64 13.69 26.03
CA SER A 122 2.09 15.07 26.24
C SER A 122 3.45 15.38 25.61
N ALA A 123 4.19 14.37 25.14
CA ALA A 123 5.56 14.53 24.71
C ALA A 123 5.69 15.02 23.26
N LEU A 124 6.76 15.78 23.01
CA LEU A 124 7.20 16.22 21.70
C LEU A 124 8.65 15.78 21.47
N ILE A 125 8.93 15.10 20.37
CA ILE A 125 10.28 14.79 19.90
C ILE A 125 10.45 15.44 18.54
N GLN A 126 11.46 16.28 18.36
CA GLN A 126 11.62 17.01 17.11
C GLN A 126 13.07 17.20 16.65
N ASN A 127 13.25 17.42 15.35
CA ASN A 127 14.50 17.84 14.71
C ASN A 127 15.71 16.94 15.05
N LEU A 128 15.48 15.64 15.08
CA LEU A 128 16.46 14.65 15.52
C LEU A 128 16.78 13.67 14.41
N THR A 129 18.06 13.39 14.19
CA THR A 129 18.51 12.26 13.38
C THR A 129 18.96 11.13 14.28
N VAL A 130 18.50 9.90 14.02
CA VAL A 130 18.91 8.69 14.73
C VAL A 130 19.50 7.71 13.73
N SER A 131 20.66 7.13 14.03
CA SER A 131 21.27 6.09 13.20
C SER A 131 21.82 4.93 14.00
N GLY A 132 21.57 3.71 13.51
CA GLY A 132 22.02 2.49 14.16
C GLY A 132 21.17 1.26 13.85
N GLU A 133 21.33 0.23 14.68
CA GLU A 133 20.71 -1.09 14.54
C GLU A 133 19.82 -1.39 15.75
N ILE A 134 18.56 -1.73 15.48
CA ILE A 134 17.58 -2.12 16.50
C ILE A 134 17.10 -3.53 16.13
N ILE A 135 17.73 -4.53 16.75
CA ILE A 135 17.53 -5.96 16.48
C ILE A 135 17.39 -6.68 17.84
N PRO A 136 16.33 -6.41 18.62
CA PRO A 136 16.10 -7.08 19.89
C PRO A 136 15.92 -8.59 19.71
N ASP A 137 16.13 -9.36 20.78
CA ASP A 137 15.78 -10.80 20.84
C ASP A 137 14.44 -11.02 21.60
N GLY A 138 13.97 -12.25 21.68
CA GLY A 138 12.75 -12.63 22.41
C GLY A 138 11.45 -12.25 21.69
N SER A 139 10.56 -11.51 22.37
CA SER A 139 9.22 -11.18 21.85
C SER A 139 9.22 -10.18 20.69
N ARG A 140 10.17 -9.24 20.65
CA ARG A 140 10.47 -8.36 19.49
C ARG A 140 9.27 -7.65 18.85
N SER A 141 8.22 -7.37 19.62
CA SER A 141 7.02 -6.66 19.17
C SER A 141 7.12 -5.16 19.47
N ALA A 142 6.52 -4.32 18.63
CA ALA A 142 6.57 -2.85 18.71
C ALA A 142 8.01 -2.34 18.68
N VAL A 143 8.66 -2.47 17.53
CA VAL A 143 10.06 -2.09 17.34
C VAL A 143 10.14 -0.91 16.38
N GLY A 144 10.73 0.19 16.83
CA GLY A 144 10.93 1.39 16.04
C GLY A 144 12.34 1.95 16.15
N GLY A 145 12.83 2.61 15.11
CA GLY A 145 14.13 3.28 15.16
C GLY A 145 14.19 4.43 16.17
N ILE A 146 13.09 5.20 16.26
CA ILE A 146 12.97 6.33 17.21
C ILE A 146 12.14 5.94 18.42
N ALA A 147 10.97 5.34 18.23
CA ALA A 147 10.05 5.00 19.31
C ALA A 147 9.55 3.55 19.23
N GLY A 148 9.52 2.81 20.32
CA GLY A 148 8.78 1.54 20.36
C GLY A 148 7.27 1.80 20.23
N HIS A 149 6.75 2.62 21.15
CA HIS A 149 5.34 3.01 21.20
C HIS A 149 5.20 4.53 21.31
N ASN A 150 4.52 5.14 20.35
CA ASN A 150 4.28 6.58 20.29
C ASN A 150 2.82 6.94 20.60
N ALA A 151 2.58 7.65 21.70
CA ALA A 151 1.31 8.32 21.97
C ALA A 151 1.39 9.85 21.80
N GLY A 152 2.60 10.41 21.73
CA GLY A 152 2.87 11.84 21.59
C GLY A 152 3.17 12.26 20.15
N LYS A 153 3.92 13.35 20.00
CA LYS A 153 4.25 13.92 18.69
C LYS A 153 5.72 13.72 18.33
N ILE A 154 5.99 13.08 17.20
CA ILE A 154 7.32 12.97 16.58
C ILE A 154 7.32 13.80 15.31
N GLN A 155 8.21 14.80 15.22
CA GLN A 155 8.19 15.77 14.13
C GLN A 155 9.57 16.06 13.53
N ASN A 156 9.68 16.08 12.21
CA ASN A 156 10.93 16.41 11.50
C ASN A 156 12.11 15.54 11.94
N CYS A 157 11.86 14.26 12.21
CA CYS A 157 12.89 13.33 12.63
C CYS A 157 13.30 12.41 11.47
N PHE A 158 14.56 11.97 11.48
CA PHE A 158 15.14 11.09 10.48
C PHE A 158 15.70 9.84 11.15
N PHE A 159 15.38 8.66 10.61
CA PHE A 159 16.03 7.40 10.97
C PHE A 159 16.85 6.85 9.79
N ASP A 160 18.13 6.53 10.02
CA ASP A 160 19.02 5.83 9.07
C ASP A 160 19.57 4.54 9.72
N GLY A 161 19.11 3.37 9.29
CA GLY A 161 19.66 2.12 9.80
C GLY A 161 18.79 0.89 9.63
N THR A 162 19.06 -0.13 10.44
CA THR A 162 18.40 -1.43 10.36
C THR A 162 17.45 -1.61 11.53
N VAL A 163 16.22 -1.99 11.26
CA VAL A 163 15.22 -2.39 12.28
C VAL A 163 14.75 -3.80 11.97
N SER A 164 14.83 -4.70 12.94
CA SER A 164 14.35 -6.07 12.82
C SER A 164 13.50 -6.43 14.04
N GLY A 165 12.27 -6.87 13.82
CA GLY A 165 11.34 -7.30 14.87
C GLY A 165 10.46 -8.46 14.42
N SER A 166 9.50 -8.88 15.24
CA SER A 166 8.45 -9.84 14.83
C SER A 166 7.19 -9.10 14.37
N ASP A 167 6.60 -8.29 15.26
CA ASP A 167 5.30 -7.66 15.06
C ASP A 167 5.39 -6.15 15.29
N ASP A 168 4.61 -5.38 14.53
CA ASP A 168 4.54 -3.92 14.68
C ASP A 168 5.92 -3.26 14.55
N VAL A 169 6.51 -3.40 13.38
CA VAL A 169 7.88 -2.93 13.11
C VAL A 169 7.86 -1.71 12.20
N GLY A 170 8.55 -0.64 12.60
CA GLY A 170 8.63 0.59 11.82
C GLY A 170 9.97 1.30 11.87
N GLY A 171 10.28 2.11 10.87
CA GLY A 171 11.53 2.89 10.86
C GLY A 171 11.52 4.02 11.90
N ILE A 172 10.37 4.64 12.12
CA ILE A 172 10.19 5.70 13.11
C ILE A 172 9.59 5.13 14.40
N ALA A 173 8.45 4.46 14.29
CA ALA A 173 7.74 3.90 15.44
C ALA A 173 7.28 2.47 15.21
N GLY A 174 7.30 1.61 16.23
CA GLY A 174 6.61 0.32 16.13
C GLY A 174 5.10 0.51 16.09
N ILE A 175 4.56 1.19 17.11
CA ILE A 175 3.14 1.54 17.22
C ILE A 175 2.98 3.06 17.28
N ASN A 176 2.04 3.60 16.51
CA ASN A 176 1.54 4.96 16.65
C ASN A 176 0.10 4.91 17.18
N ALA A 177 -0.07 5.18 18.47
CA ALA A 177 -1.36 5.10 19.16
C ALA A 177 -2.34 6.19 18.68
N ILE A 178 -3.59 6.12 19.14
CA ILE A 178 -4.69 7.01 18.71
C ILE A 178 -4.35 8.50 18.85
N THR A 179 -3.66 8.88 19.94
CA THR A 179 -3.21 10.27 20.17
C THR A 179 -1.90 10.62 19.47
N GLY A 180 -1.22 9.62 18.93
CA GLY A 180 0.11 9.73 18.34
C GLY A 180 0.10 10.46 17.00
N ILE A 181 1.07 11.37 16.83
CA ILE A 181 1.25 12.16 15.60
C ILE A 181 2.68 11.99 15.11
N ILE A 182 2.84 11.54 13.87
CA ILE A 182 4.13 11.49 13.18
C ILE A 182 4.06 12.42 11.96
N ASP A 183 4.91 13.45 11.95
CA ASP A 183 4.83 14.57 11.00
C ASP A 183 6.18 14.90 10.38
N GLY A 184 6.26 14.92 9.05
CA GLY A 184 7.49 15.35 8.36
C GLY A 184 8.69 14.44 8.63
N CYS A 185 8.45 13.17 8.96
CA CYS A 185 9.50 12.23 9.33
C CYS A 185 9.99 11.40 8.13
N HIS A 186 11.22 10.91 8.24
CA HIS A 186 11.92 10.23 7.16
C HIS A 186 12.58 8.95 7.65
N SER A 187 12.44 7.87 6.89
CA SER A 187 13.08 6.58 7.18
C SER A 187 13.94 6.12 6.00
N LYS A 188 15.11 5.57 6.30
CA LYS A 188 16.06 5.01 5.33
C LYS A 188 16.79 3.82 5.96
N GLY A 189 17.14 2.84 5.14
CA GLY A 189 17.84 1.63 5.55
C GLY A 189 17.03 0.38 5.23
N VAL A 190 17.02 -0.61 6.13
CA VAL A 190 16.31 -1.89 5.95
C VAL A 190 15.42 -2.15 7.15
N ILE A 191 14.15 -2.48 6.90
CA ILE A 191 13.18 -2.81 7.94
C ILE A 191 12.64 -4.21 7.66
N THR A 192 12.82 -5.10 8.63
CA THR A 192 12.44 -6.52 8.52
C THR A 192 11.50 -6.90 9.67
N GLY A 193 10.44 -7.65 9.36
CA GLY A 193 9.58 -8.26 10.37
C GLY A 193 8.58 -9.26 9.80
N ASP A 194 7.81 -9.88 10.67
CA ASP A 194 6.88 -10.96 10.33
C ASP A 194 5.46 -10.41 10.08
N HIS A 195 4.93 -9.56 10.96
CA HIS A 195 3.57 -9.00 10.80
C HIS A 195 3.55 -7.49 11.05
N ARG A 196 2.70 -6.78 10.30
CA ARG A 196 2.46 -5.33 10.46
C ARG A 196 3.79 -4.55 10.41
N VAL A 197 4.42 -4.62 9.25
CA VAL A 197 5.74 -4.03 9.00
C VAL A 197 5.58 -2.81 8.11
N GLY A 198 6.01 -1.64 8.58
CA GLY A 198 5.93 -0.40 7.81
C GLY A 198 7.26 0.32 7.68
N GLY A 199 7.45 1.04 6.57
CA GLY A 199 8.65 1.87 6.40
C GLY A 199 8.79 2.98 7.45
N VAL A 200 7.67 3.47 7.98
CA VAL A 200 7.60 4.52 9.02
C VAL A 200 7.03 3.96 10.32
N VAL A 201 5.89 3.27 10.26
CA VAL A 201 5.17 2.74 11.43
C VAL A 201 4.75 1.29 11.20
N GLY A 202 4.86 0.41 12.19
CA GLY A 202 4.24 -0.91 12.08
C GLY A 202 2.70 -0.83 12.08
N ASN A 203 2.13 -0.41 13.21
CA ASN A 203 0.68 -0.25 13.39
C ASN A 203 0.28 1.20 13.68
N ASN A 204 -0.56 1.79 12.82
CA ASN A 204 -1.01 3.16 12.91
C ASN A 204 -2.49 3.27 13.32
N LEU A 205 -2.72 3.76 14.53
CA LEU A 205 -4.04 4.15 15.06
C LEU A 205 -4.23 5.67 15.04
N GLY A 206 -3.13 6.43 15.01
CA GLY A 206 -3.12 7.90 15.06
C GLY A 206 -2.97 8.57 13.69
N VAL A 207 -2.17 9.64 13.63
CA VAL A 207 -1.98 10.45 12.41
C VAL A 207 -0.54 10.37 11.91
N ILE A 208 -0.37 9.96 10.66
CA ILE A 208 0.87 10.08 9.90
C ILE A 208 0.66 11.12 8.80
N ARG A 209 1.56 12.11 8.70
CA ARG A 209 1.48 13.09 7.61
C ARG A 209 2.84 13.56 7.11
N SER A 210 2.90 13.86 5.82
CA SER A 210 4.10 14.42 5.17
C SER A 210 5.36 13.58 5.39
N CYS A 211 5.21 12.27 5.58
CA CYS A 211 6.33 11.37 5.86
C CYS A 211 6.88 10.76 4.57
N ASN A 212 8.15 10.37 4.59
CA ASN A 212 8.82 9.82 3.41
C ASN A 212 9.64 8.58 3.77
N ASN A 213 9.27 7.44 3.19
CA ASN A 213 10.04 6.22 3.31
C ASN A 213 10.99 6.03 2.11
N ARG A 214 12.26 5.76 2.40
CA ARG A 214 13.29 5.31 1.45
C ARG A 214 13.93 3.98 1.87
N SER A 215 13.46 3.37 2.95
CA SER A 215 13.95 2.07 3.41
C SER A 215 13.33 0.94 2.60
N GLY A 216 14.11 -0.13 2.37
CA GLY A 216 13.57 -1.38 1.86
C GLY A 216 12.81 -2.09 2.98
N VAL A 217 11.53 -2.36 2.76
CA VAL A 217 10.66 -3.00 3.77
C VAL A 217 10.46 -4.45 3.37
N ASN A 218 11.02 -5.39 4.14
CA ASN A 218 10.94 -6.83 3.87
C ASN A 218 11.41 -7.19 2.45
N THR A 219 12.66 -6.83 2.10
CA THR A 219 13.23 -7.00 0.74
C THR A 219 14.44 -7.95 0.67
N THR A 220 15.03 -8.33 1.80
CA THR A 220 16.23 -9.18 1.87
C THR A 220 15.87 -10.57 2.40
N ALA A 221 15.86 -11.57 1.50
CA ALA A 221 15.40 -12.93 1.80
C ALA A 221 16.32 -13.72 2.76
N GLU A 222 17.57 -13.30 2.95
CA GLU A 222 18.57 -14.02 3.75
C GLU A 222 18.23 -14.12 5.26
N GLU A 223 17.28 -13.32 5.75
CA GLU A 223 16.91 -13.24 7.17
C GLU A 223 15.61 -13.96 7.55
N ASN A 224 14.88 -14.52 6.57
CA ASN A 224 13.57 -15.16 6.79
C ASN A 224 13.61 -16.70 6.70
N GLN A 225 14.78 -17.29 6.99
CA GLN A 225 14.90 -18.76 7.08
C GLN A 225 14.12 -19.25 8.30
N ILE A 226 12.93 -19.81 8.06
CA ILE A 226 12.16 -20.55 9.06
C ILE A 226 13.10 -21.57 9.72
N LYS A 227 13.40 -21.40 11.00
CA LYS A 227 14.15 -22.41 11.74
C LYS A 227 13.24 -23.63 11.86
N LEU A 228 13.78 -24.82 11.59
CA LEU A 228 13.05 -26.07 11.71
C LEU A 228 12.45 -26.31 13.11
N SER A 229 12.93 -25.58 14.12
CA SER A 229 12.42 -25.53 15.50
C SER A 229 11.08 -24.83 15.65
N ASP A 230 10.70 -23.96 14.72
CA ASP A 230 9.55 -23.06 14.83
C ASP A 230 8.29 -23.66 14.15
N ILE A 231 8.45 -24.85 13.55
CA ILE A 231 7.38 -25.63 12.95
C ILE A 231 6.73 -26.51 14.02
N SER A 232 5.56 -26.12 14.51
CA SER A 232 4.76 -26.91 15.46
C SER A 232 3.69 -27.74 14.74
N LEU A 233 3.09 -28.72 15.43
CA LEU A 233 1.97 -29.49 14.89
C LEU A 233 0.76 -28.58 14.59
N GLU A 234 0.51 -27.54 15.39
CA GLU A 234 -0.52 -26.52 15.12
C GLU A 234 -0.21 -25.72 13.86
N THR A 235 1.07 -25.41 13.59
CA THR A 235 1.50 -24.71 12.38
C THR A 235 1.36 -25.57 11.12
N ILE A 236 1.29 -26.90 11.26
CA ILE A 236 1.03 -27.86 10.17
C ILE A 236 -0.47 -28.11 9.98
N THR A 237 -1.28 -27.99 11.05
CA THR A 237 -2.73 -28.31 11.03
C THR A 237 -3.64 -27.09 10.99
N GLY A 238 -3.12 -25.87 11.16
CA GLY A 238 -3.85 -24.61 11.00
C GLY A 238 -4.13 -24.28 9.53
N SER A 239 -5.13 -23.44 9.27
CA SER A 239 -5.44 -22.93 7.92
C SER A 239 -4.45 -21.86 7.42
N GLU A 240 -3.63 -21.32 8.33
CA GLU A 240 -2.53 -20.40 8.02
C GLU A 240 -1.25 -21.22 7.78
N SER A 241 -0.58 -21.01 6.64
CA SER A 241 0.69 -21.68 6.36
C SER A 241 1.77 -21.14 7.30
N VAL A 242 2.65 -22.04 7.77
CA VAL A 242 3.85 -21.70 8.53
C VAL A 242 4.58 -20.53 7.84
N SER A 243 4.77 -19.41 8.57
CA SER A 243 5.54 -18.22 8.18
C SER A 243 4.95 -17.26 7.12
N THR A 244 3.64 -17.05 7.05
CA THR A 244 3.12 -15.98 6.18
C THR A 244 3.43 -14.63 6.77
N VAL A 245 4.40 -13.92 6.20
CA VAL A 245 4.59 -12.50 6.46
C VAL A 245 3.31 -11.76 6.04
N THR A 246 2.72 -10.95 6.90
CA THR A 246 1.46 -10.23 6.60
C THR A 246 1.57 -8.73 6.86
N ASP A 247 0.71 -7.97 6.18
CA ASP A 247 0.48 -6.55 6.44
C ASP A 247 1.77 -5.73 6.32
N ILE A 248 2.32 -5.72 5.10
CA ILE A 248 3.57 -5.02 4.80
C ILE A 248 3.25 -3.73 4.06
N GLY A 249 3.71 -2.59 4.57
CA GLY A 249 3.51 -1.29 3.94
C GLY A 249 4.78 -0.47 3.78
N GLY A 250 4.84 0.35 2.74
CA GLY A 250 5.93 1.32 2.60
C GLY A 250 5.88 2.45 3.64
N ILE A 251 4.71 2.77 4.21
CA ILE A 251 4.56 3.73 5.31
C ILE A 251 4.08 3.04 6.58
N ALA A 252 2.98 2.30 6.50
CA ALA A 252 2.36 1.62 7.64
C ALA A 252 2.10 0.15 7.34
N GLY A 253 2.43 -0.78 8.24
CA GLY A 253 1.98 -2.17 8.08
C GLY A 253 0.46 -2.25 8.10
N THR A 254 -0.15 -1.73 9.15
CA THR A 254 -1.61 -1.56 9.28
C THR A 254 -1.98 -0.11 9.59
N SER A 255 -3.15 0.32 9.13
CA SER A 255 -3.67 1.65 9.45
C SER A 255 -5.19 1.73 9.60
N SER A 256 -5.65 1.86 10.85
CA SER A 256 -7.01 2.32 11.18
C SER A 256 -7.07 3.84 11.40
N GLY A 257 -5.92 4.49 11.57
CA GLY A 257 -5.79 5.94 11.66
C GLY A 257 -5.74 6.66 10.31
N VAL A 258 -5.15 7.87 10.31
CA VAL A 258 -5.04 8.72 9.13
C VAL A 258 -3.61 8.71 8.58
N ILE A 259 -3.46 8.49 7.28
CA ILE A 259 -2.20 8.70 6.56
C ILE A 259 -2.45 9.72 5.45
N ARG A 260 -1.70 10.83 5.45
CA ARG A 260 -1.86 11.85 4.41
C ARG A 260 -0.54 12.39 3.87
N GLN A 261 -0.54 12.75 2.59
CA GLN A 261 0.58 13.46 1.94
C GLN A 261 1.93 12.77 2.13
N SER A 262 1.92 11.44 2.28
CA SER A 262 3.11 10.65 2.58
C SER A 262 3.58 9.88 1.36
N LYS A 263 4.87 9.63 1.26
CA LYS A 263 5.52 9.13 0.04
C LYS A 263 6.36 7.90 0.33
N ASN A 264 6.21 6.86 -0.48
CA ASN A 264 7.08 5.70 -0.45
C ASN A 264 7.99 5.66 -1.69
N ARG A 265 9.29 5.45 -1.45
CA ARG A 265 10.34 5.31 -2.48
C ARG A 265 11.21 4.08 -2.28
N GLY A 266 11.07 3.36 -1.16
CA GLY A 266 11.76 2.10 -0.93
C GLY A 266 10.89 0.92 -1.32
N ASN A 267 11.50 -0.11 -1.91
CA ASN A 267 10.78 -1.31 -2.34
C ASN A 267 10.13 -2.02 -1.15
N VAL A 268 8.98 -2.65 -1.39
CA VAL A 268 8.16 -3.27 -0.35
C VAL A 268 7.87 -4.73 -0.71
N GLY A 269 8.15 -5.63 0.24
CA GLY A 269 7.79 -7.04 0.15
C GLY A 269 8.75 -7.91 -0.66
N TYR A 270 8.41 -9.20 -0.69
CA TYR A 270 9.18 -10.25 -1.32
C TYR A 270 8.47 -10.78 -2.56
N GLN A 271 9.22 -11.29 -3.53
CA GLN A 271 8.61 -12.04 -4.62
C GLN A 271 7.99 -13.34 -4.10
N HIS A 272 6.74 -13.60 -4.49
CA HIS A 272 6.00 -14.83 -4.21
C HIS A 272 5.75 -15.15 -2.73
N MET A 273 5.99 -14.20 -1.83
CA MET A 273 5.79 -14.29 -0.38
C MET A 273 5.14 -13.00 0.12
N GLY A 274 4.39 -13.08 1.21
CA GLY A 274 3.72 -11.91 1.78
C GLY A 274 2.24 -11.82 1.42
N TYR A 275 1.42 -11.52 2.42
CA TYR A 275 -0.02 -11.24 2.30
C TYR A 275 -0.26 -9.77 2.66
N ASN A 276 -1.26 -9.14 2.05
CA ASN A 276 -1.66 -7.76 2.34
C ASN A 276 -0.47 -6.80 2.20
N VAL A 277 0.10 -6.74 0.99
CA VAL A 277 1.32 -5.96 0.73
C VAL A 277 0.98 -4.70 -0.05
N GLY A 278 1.25 -3.53 0.53
CA GLY A 278 0.96 -2.24 -0.07
C GLY A 278 2.15 -1.28 -0.14
N GLY A 279 2.20 -0.44 -1.16
CA GLY A 279 3.24 0.59 -1.24
C GLY A 279 3.12 1.69 -0.16
N ILE A 280 1.95 1.89 0.44
CA ILE A 280 1.72 2.82 1.57
C ILE A 280 1.27 2.07 2.81
N ALA A 281 0.18 1.29 2.71
CA ALA A 281 -0.37 0.53 3.82
C ALA A 281 -0.52 -0.95 3.44
N GLY A 282 -0.12 -1.89 4.29
CA GLY A 282 -0.45 -3.30 4.08
C GLY A 282 -1.96 -3.51 4.16
N THR A 283 -2.52 -3.30 5.36
CA THR A 283 -3.97 -3.34 5.62
C THR A 283 -4.51 -1.97 6.06
N GLN A 284 -5.72 -1.62 5.62
CA GLN A 284 -6.29 -0.29 5.84
C GLN A 284 -7.80 -0.31 6.12
N THR A 285 -8.20 0.35 7.23
CA THR A 285 -9.60 0.65 7.61
C THR A 285 -9.84 2.15 7.86
N GLY A 286 -8.79 2.94 8.03
CA GLY A 286 -8.85 4.39 8.30
C GLY A 286 -9.04 5.31 7.08
N TYR A 287 -8.20 6.35 6.97
CA TYR A 287 -8.24 7.32 5.88
C TYR A 287 -6.86 7.54 5.24
N LEU A 288 -6.74 7.29 3.94
CA LEU A 288 -5.55 7.58 3.14
C LEU A 288 -5.83 8.73 2.18
N TYR A 289 -5.04 9.80 2.27
CA TYR A 289 -5.25 10.99 1.45
C TYR A 289 -3.97 11.52 0.80
N LYS A 290 -3.95 11.63 -0.53
CA LYS A 290 -2.79 12.17 -1.28
C LYS A 290 -1.48 11.47 -0.95
N CYS A 291 -1.51 10.15 -0.79
CA CYS A 291 -0.30 9.37 -0.62
C CYS A 291 0.24 8.93 -1.98
N GLU A 292 1.56 8.84 -2.10
CA GLU A 292 2.24 8.58 -3.37
C GLU A 292 3.23 7.41 -3.22
N ASN A 293 3.06 6.37 -4.03
CA ASN A 293 4.04 5.30 -4.14
C ASN A 293 4.82 5.39 -5.46
N PHE A 294 6.15 5.34 -5.35
CA PHE A 294 7.09 5.32 -6.47
C PHE A 294 7.86 3.99 -6.56
N ALA A 295 7.79 3.16 -5.52
CA ALA A 295 8.62 1.98 -5.40
C ALA A 295 7.92 0.71 -5.86
N GLN A 296 8.71 -0.33 -6.13
CA GLN A 296 8.16 -1.62 -6.51
C GLN A 296 7.53 -2.31 -5.29
N VAL A 297 6.40 -2.97 -5.51
CA VAL A 297 5.65 -3.70 -4.49
C VAL A 297 5.54 -5.16 -4.94
N TYR A 298 6.01 -6.08 -4.08
CA TYR A 298 5.95 -7.52 -4.33
C TYR A 298 5.13 -8.21 -3.26
N GLY A 299 4.31 -9.17 -3.66
CA GLY A 299 3.63 -10.04 -2.70
C GLY A 299 3.08 -11.30 -3.33
N ARG A 300 2.58 -12.20 -2.49
CA ARG A 300 1.89 -13.41 -2.94
C ARG A 300 0.40 -13.15 -3.14
N LYS A 301 -0.27 -12.55 -2.16
CA LYS A 301 -1.73 -12.36 -2.16
C LYS A 301 -2.07 -10.94 -1.68
N GLU A 302 -3.07 -10.33 -2.30
CA GLU A 302 -3.54 -8.98 -1.95
C GLU A 302 -2.42 -7.94 -2.04
N VAL A 303 -1.99 -7.66 -3.27
CA VAL A 303 -0.85 -6.77 -3.53
C VAL A 303 -1.35 -5.49 -4.18
N GLY A 304 -1.06 -4.35 -3.55
CA GLY A 304 -1.48 -3.05 -4.04
C GLY A 304 -0.37 -2.01 -4.11
N GLY A 305 -0.42 -1.13 -5.11
CA GLY A 305 0.54 -0.02 -5.18
C GLY A 305 0.41 0.98 -4.03
N ILE A 306 -0.78 1.10 -3.42
CA ILE A 306 -1.03 1.95 -2.24
C ILE A 306 -1.44 1.10 -1.04
N VAL A 307 -2.48 0.27 -1.17
CA VAL A 307 -3.03 -0.57 -0.10
C VAL A 307 -3.02 -2.04 -0.54
N GLY A 308 -2.47 -2.94 0.25
CA GLY A 308 -2.59 -4.38 -0.01
C GLY A 308 -4.05 -4.83 0.10
N GLN A 309 -4.57 -4.83 1.34
CA GLN A 309 -5.97 -5.12 1.62
C GLN A 309 -6.67 -3.92 2.27
N MET A 310 -7.84 -3.59 1.73
CA MET A 310 -8.74 -2.61 2.31
C MET A 310 -9.91 -3.35 2.97
N GLU A 311 -10.06 -3.14 4.27
CA GLU A 311 -11.16 -3.74 5.03
C GLU A 311 -12.31 -2.74 5.14
N PRO A 312 -13.55 -3.17 4.87
CA PRO A 312 -14.72 -2.31 5.02
C PRO A 312 -14.89 -1.87 6.47
N THR A 313 -15.16 -0.58 6.68
CA THR A 313 -15.58 -0.10 7.99
C THR A 313 -17.00 -0.56 8.26
N THR A 314 -17.23 -1.12 9.46
CA THR A 314 -18.52 -1.63 9.88
C THR A 314 -19.17 -0.67 10.88
N PHE A 315 -20.35 -0.19 10.54
CA PHE A 315 -21.19 0.63 11.41
C PHE A 315 -22.41 -0.19 11.82
N ILE A 316 -22.67 -0.29 13.12
CA ILE A 316 -23.88 -0.89 13.65
C ILE A 316 -24.77 0.24 14.16
N GLU A 317 -25.91 0.42 13.50
CA GLU A 317 -26.95 1.36 13.92
C GLU A 317 -28.06 0.59 14.63
N TYR A 318 -28.22 0.80 15.93
CA TYR A 318 -29.35 0.26 16.68
C TYR A 318 -30.61 1.05 16.32
N THR A 319 -31.59 0.38 15.74
CA THR A 319 -32.93 0.93 15.51
C THR A 319 -33.83 0.58 16.68
N GLU A 320 -34.81 1.43 17.02
CA GLU A 320 -35.71 1.16 18.17
C GLU A 320 -36.37 -0.22 18.01
N ASP A 321 -36.09 -1.14 18.94
CA ASP A 321 -36.80 -2.41 18.96
C ASP A 321 -38.21 -2.25 19.54
N THR A 322 -39.01 -3.29 19.32
CA THR A 322 -40.37 -3.38 19.86
C THR A 322 -40.41 -3.14 21.38
N MET A 323 -39.37 -3.50 22.13
CA MET A 323 -39.33 -3.35 23.60
C MET A 323 -39.08 -1.90 24.02
N GLN A 324 -38.19 -1.17 23.34
CA GLN A 324 -37.94 0.24 23.57
C GLN A 324 -39.17 1.10 23.23
N ILE A 325 -39.83 0.83 22.09
CA ILE A 325 -41.09 1.49 21.71
C ILE A 325 -42.14 1.27 22.80
N LEU A 326 -42.29 0.04 23.29
CA LEU A 326 -43.24 -0.27 24.37
C LEU A 326 -42.88 0.40 25.69
N GLN A 327 -41.59 0.50 26.05
CA GLN A 327 -41.14 1.20 27.24
C GLN A 327 -41.45 2.71 27.17
N SER A 328 -41.18 3.35 26.03
CA SER A 328 -41.51 4.76 25.78
C SER A 328 -43.02 5.03 25.86
N GLN A 329 -43.82 4.17 25.21
CA GLN A 329 -45.27 4.27 25.25
C GLN A 329 -45.82 4.05 26.67
N LEU A 330 -45.26 3.10 27.43
CA LEU A 330 -45.62 2.86 28.84
C LEU A 330 -45.24 4.04 29.74
N GLY A 331 -44.08 4.68 29.50
CA GLY A 331 -43.68 5.91 30.18
C GLY A 331 -44.67 7.06 29.94
N THR A 332 -45.17 7.19 28.71
CA THR A 332 -46.21 8.18 28.36
C THR A 332 -47.52 7.90 29.08
N VAL A 333 -47.97 6.63 29.13
CA VAL A 333 -49.15 6.22 29.92
C VAL A 333 -48.96 6.56 31.40
N SER A 334 -47.78 6.28 31.97
CA SER A 334 -47.45 6.60 33.36
C SER A 334 -47.51 8.10 33.63
N ASN A 335 -46.97 8.93 32.75
CA ASN A 335 -47.01 10.39 32.88
C ASN A 335 -48.46 10.91 32.79
N LEU A 336 -49.23 10.46 31.80
CA LEU A 336 -50.65 10.83 31.66
C LEU A 336 -51.47 10.40 32.88
N THR A 337 -51.16 9.25 33.47
CA THR A 337 -51.82 8.79 34.71
C THR A 337 -51.42 9.68 35.89
N GLY A 338 -50.17 10.12 35.97
CA GLY A 338 -49.72 11.12 36.95
C GLY A 338 -50.43 12.47 36.78
N GLN A 339 -50.61 12.94 35.55
CA GLN A 339 -51.37 14.16 35.25
C GLN A 339 -52.83 14.04 35.65
N ALA A 340 -53.48 12.91 35.34
CA ALA A 340 -54.86 12.65 35.78
C ALA A 340 -54.99 12.71 37.30
N PHE A 341 -54.02 12.14 38.03
CA PHE A 341 -53.99 12.20 39.49
C PHE A 341 -53.83 13.63 40.01
N SER A 342 -52.89 14.41 39.45
CA SER A 342 -52.70 15.82 39.80
C SER A 342 -53.98 16.63 39.56
N THR A 343 -54.61 16.49 38.39
CA THR A 343 -55.85 17.21 38.06
C THR A 343 -56.97 16.90 39.04
N ILE A 344 -57.12 15.64 39.47
CA ILE A 344 -58.11 15.27 40.50
C ILE A 344 -57.75 15.90 41.85
N GLN A 345 -56.47 15.89 42.22
CA GLN A 345 -56.00 16.46 43.48
C GLN A 345 -56.21 17.97 43.53
N ASP A 346 -55.82 18.69 42.47
CA ASP A 346 -55.95 20.14 42.35
C ASP A 346 -57.44 20.56 42.36
N GLY A 347 -58.27 19.86 41.58
CA GLY A 347 -59.72 20.07 41.58
C GLY A 347 -60.34 19.83 42.96
N ASN A 348 -59.91 18.79 43.69
CA ASN A 348 -60.38 18.55 45.06
C ASN A 348 -59.95 19.65 46.04
N SER A 349 -58.73 20.19 45.92
CA SER A 349 -58.30 21.30 46.76
C SER A 349 -59.10 22.58 46.48
N ASP A 350 -59.34 22.90 45.22
CA ASP A 350 -60.10 24.10 44.82
C ASP A 350 -61.54 24.00 45.32
N MET A 351 -62.18 22.84 45.15
CA MET A 351 -63.49 22.56 45.72
C MET A 351 -63.48 22.66 47.25
N GLY A 352 -62.42 22.18 47.92
CA GLY A 352 -62.28 22.28 49.38
C GLY A 352 -62.31 23.73 49.87
N VAL A 353 -61.54 24.63 49.23
CA VAL A 353 -61.54 26.06 49.54
C VAL A 353 -62.92 26.68 49.34
N GLN A 354 -63.58 26.36 48.23
CA GLN A 354 -64.90 26.92 47.92
C GLN A 354 -66.01 26.38 48.83
N VAL A 355 -65.90 25.13 49.31
CA VAL A 355 -66.80 24.55 50.31
C VAL A 355 -66.63 25.23 51.67
N ASP A 356 -65.41 25.54 52.07
CA ASP A 356 -65.14 26.30 53.30
C ASP A 356 -65.72 27.73 53.19
N ASP A 357 -65.57 28.40 52.05
CA ASP A 357 -66.16 29.73 51.80
C ASP A 357 -67.69 29.69 51.82
N LEU A 358 -68.30 28.64 51.24
CA LEU A 358 -69.74 28.40 51.31
C LEU A 358 -70.19 28.22 52.76
N TYR A 359 -69.49 27.39 53.53
CA TYR A 359 -69.79 27.15 54.94
C TYR A 359 -69.72 28.45 55.74
N ASN A 360 -68.64 29.22 55.61
CA ASN A 360 -68.46 30.48 56.30
C ASN A 360 -69.55 31.49 55.93
N SER A 361 -69.88 31.62 54.64
CA SER A 361 -70.95 32.52 54.17
C SER A 361 -72.33 32.13 54.74
N LEU A 362 -72.62 30.83 54.87
CA LEU A 362 -73.85 30.34 55.48
C LEU A 362 -73.87 30.58 56.99
N VAL A 363 -72.73 30.43 57.67
CA VAL A 363 -72.58 30.77 59.09
C VAL A 363 -72.79 32.26 59.31
N ASP A 364 -72.16 33.12 58.51
CA ASP A 364 -72.33 34.57 58.59
C ASP A 364 -73.79 34.99 58.33
N ALA A 365 -74.45 34.36 57.36
CA ALA A 365 -75.87 34.60 57.09
C ALA A 365 -76.75 34.20 58.28
N LYS A 366 -76.46 33.05 58.91
CA LYS A 366 -77.15 32.58 60.11
C LYS A 366 -76.90 33.52 61.29
N ASP A 367 -75.66 33.91 61.54
CA ASP A 367 -75.29 34.77 62.66
C ASP A 367 -75.90 36.17 62.52
N ALA A 368 -75.97 36.70 61.29
CA ALA A 368 -76.71 37.94 61.01
C ALA A 368 -78.21 37.80 61.30
N LEU A 369 -78.83 36.64 61.06
CA LEU A 369 -80.23 36.40 61.40
C LEU A 369 -80.44 36.15 62.91
N ASP A 370 -79.47 35.53 63.59
CA ASP A 370 -79.54 35.30 65.03
C ASP A 370 -79.60 36.62 65.83
N THR A 371 -79.06 37.73 65.31
CA THR A 371 -79.22 39.05 65.96
C THR A 371 -80.68 39.53 66.01
N LEU A 372 -81.58 38.91 65.23
CA LEU A 372 -83.02 39.20 65.25
C LEU A 372 -83.76 38.45 66.35
N LEU A 373 -83.14 37.41 66.92
CA LEU A 373 -83.74 36.62 67.98
C LEU A 373 -83.58 37.36 69.32
N PRO A 374 -84.63 37.40 70.18
CA PRO A 374 -84.52 38.01 71.50
C PRO A 374 -83.47 37.29 72.34
N ASN A 375 -82.43 38.01 72.77
CA ASN A 375 -81.40 37.47 73.66
C ASN A 375 -81.85 37.63 75.12
N GLY A 376 -81.53 36.66 75.99
CA GLY A 376 -82.12 36.53 77.34
C GLY A 376 -82.01 37.72 78.29
N ASP A 377 -81.24 38.75 77.95
CA ASP A 377 -81.08 39.99 78.73
C ASP A 377 -81.96 41.16 78.23
N ASP A 378 -82.54 41.10 77.03
CA ASP A 378 -83.49 42.09 76.51
C ASP A 378 -84.68 41.40 75.79
N PRO A 379 -85.86 41.34 76.41
CA PRO A 379 -87.01 40.61 75.89
C PRO A 379 -87.81 41.38 74.82
N TYR A 380 -87.39 42.59 74.43
CA TYR A 380 -88.04 43.37 73.38
C TYR A 380 -87.43 43.09 72.00
N PRO A 381 -88.25 43.00 70.93
CA PRO A 381 -87.73 42.77 69.59
C PRO A 381 -86.80 43.94 69.15
N PRO A 382 -85.74 43.65 68.36
CA PRO A 382 -84.80 44.67 67.91
C PRO A 382 -85.47 45.78 67.11
N ASP A 383 -84.86 46.96 67.08
CA ASP A 383 -85.41 48.10 66.35
C ASP A 383 -85.38 47.87 64.83
N ARG A 384 -86.10 48.71 64.09
CA ARG A 384 -86.26 48.52 62.65
C ARG A 384 -84.94 48.62 61.89
N ASP A 385 -84.02 49.48 62.34
CA ASP A 385 -82.73 49.70 61.68
C ASP A 385 -81.81 48.48 61.86
N THR A 386 -81.80 47.86 63.05
CA THR A 386 -81.10 46.58 63.29
C THR A 386 -81.71 45.43 62.50
N ILE A 387 -83.04 45.40 62.35
CA ILE A 387 -83.70 44.40 61.49
C ILE A 387 -83.29 44.55 60.03
N ASP A 388 -83.33 45.78 59.49
CA ASP A 388 -82.98 46.03 58.09
C ASP A 388 -81.49 45.72 57.84
N ALA A 389 -80.59 46.02 58.78
CA ALA A 389 -79.18 45.69 58.70
C ALA A 389 -78.92 44.16 58.71
N ALA A 390 -79.55 43.43 59.63
CA ALA A 390 -79.46 41.98 59.72
C ALA A 390 -79.93 41.29 58.43
N ILE A 391 -81.08 41.71 57.88
CA ILE A 391 -81.62 41.18 56.63
C ILE A 391 -80.69 41.49 55.45
N ASN A 392 -80.15 42.70 55.36
CA ASN A 392 -79.22 43.07 54.28
C ASN A 392 -77.91 42.28 54.35
N ASN A 393 -77.37 42.06 55.55
CA ASN A 393 -76.17 41.25 55.76
C ASN A 393 -76.44 39.78 55.40
N ALA A 394 -77.53 39.20 55.90
CA ALA A 394 -77.93 37.83 55.59
C ALA A 394 -78.15 37.62 54.08
N ASN A 395 -78.78 38.56 53.40
CA ASN A 395 -78.95 38.51 51.94
C ASN A 395 -77.62 38.58 51.19
N SER A 396 -76.69 39.42 51.66
CA SER A 396 -75.35 39.54 51.05
C SER A 396 -74.55 38.26 51.23
N SER A 397 -74.56 37.68 52.43
CA SER A 397 -73.88 36.41 52.73
C SER A 397 -74.52 35.23 52.00
N LEU A 398 -75.86 35.19 51.86
CA LEU A 398 -76.53 34.15 51.07
C LEU A 398 -76.25 34.28 49.56
N ALA A 399 -76.09 35.50 49.05
CA ALA A 399 -75.64 35.72 47.67
C ALA A 399 -74.17 35.28 47.46
N ALA A 400 -73.30 35.51 48.45
CA ALA A 400 -71.93 34.99 48.46
C ALA A 400 -71.93 33.45 48.49
N ALA A 401 -72.73 32.83 49.36
CA ALA A 401 -72.93 31.38 49.40
C ALA A 401 -73.43 30.82 48.04
N GLY A 402 -74.39 31.50 47.40
CA GLY A 402 -74.84 31.14 46.05
C GLY A 402 -73.72 31.21 45.00
N SER A 403 -72.84 32.21 45.09
CA SER A 403 -71.68 32.35 44.21
C SER A 403 -70.66 31.24 44.43
N SER A 404 -70.38 30.88 45.68
CA SER A 404 -69.49 29.75 46.01
C SER A 404 -70.04 28.41 45.51
N LEU A 405 -71.36 28.19 45.57
CA LEU A 405 -71.99 26.99 44.98
C LEU A 405 -71.80 26.90 43.46
N TYR A 406 -71.94 28.02 42.73
CA TYR A 406 -71.66 28.05 41.29
C TYR A 406 -70.18 27.77 41.00
N ALA A 407 -69.27 28.35 41.78
CA ALA A 407 -67.83 28.11 41.65
C ALA A 407 -67.47 26.62 41.86
N ILE A 408 -68.07 25.96 42.85
CA ILE A 408 -67.90 24.50 43.08
C ILE A 408 -68.35 23.72 41.84
N MET A 409 -69.52 24.05 41.29
CA MET A 409 -70.05 23.34 40.12
C MET A 409 -69.18 23.55 38.87
N ASP A 410 -68.61 24.74 38.69
CA ASP A 410 -67.67 25.04 37.60
C ASP A 410 -66.37 24.24 37.77
N SER A 411 -65.79 24.24 38.98
CA SER A 411 -64.58 23.47 39.32
C SER A 411 -64.77 21.96 39.09
N VAL A 412 -65.95 21.42 39.43
CA VAL A 412 -66.30 20.01 39.15
C VAL A 412 -66.32 19.73 37.65
N ASN A 413 -66.95 20.60 36.86
CA ASN A 413 -67.05 20.42 35.41
C ASN A 413 -65.68 20.54 34.73
N ASP A 414 -64.87 21.52 35.12
CA ASP A 414 -63.51 21.73 34.59
C ASP A 414 -62.59 20.55 34.89
N THR A 415 -62.68 20.00 36.11
CA THR A 415 -61.94 18.79 36.51
C THR A 415 -62.39 17.58 35.69
N ALA A 416 -63.70 17.40 35.51
CA ALA A 416 -64.27 16.29 34.74
C ALA A 416 -63.90 16.35 33.25
N ASP A 417 -63.94 17.53 32.64
CA ASP A 417 -63.57 17.75 31.24
C ASP A 417 -62.08 17.51 31.00
N SER A 418 -61.23 17.99 31.91
CA SER A 418 -59.78 17.75 31.86
C SER A 418 -59.44 16.27 32.04
N LEU A 419 -60.08 15.59 32.98
CA LEU A 419 -59.93 14.15 33.17
C LEU A 419 -60.39 13.36 31.94
N SER A 420 -61.52 13.73 31.34
CA SER A 420 -62.04 13.10 30.11
C SER A 420 -61.05 13.19 28.95
N ARG A 421 -60.38 14.34 28.78
CA ARG A 421 -59.34 14.53 27.75
C ARG A 421 -58.13 13.63 28.01
N ILE A 422 -57.63 13.60 29.25
CA ILE A 422 -56.48 12.76 29.62
C ILE A 422 -56.80 11.27 29.43
N MET A 423 -58.00 10.83 29.83
CA MET A 423 -58.43 9.43 29.68
C MET A 423 -58.54 8.99 28.21
N ARG A 424 -58.99 9.86 27.30
CA ARG A 424 -58.95 9.58 25.86
C ARG A 424 -57.53 9.44 25.34
N SER A 425 -56.60 10.28 25.81
CA SER A 425 -55.18 10.19 25.45
C SER A 425 -54.56 8.86 25.93
N ILE A 426 -54.87 8.43 27.17
CA ILE A 426 -54.42 7.14 27.70
C ILE A 426 -54.96 5.99 26.84
N ALA A 427 -56.26 6.00 26.51
CA ALA A 427 -56.87 4.97 25.68
C ALA A 427 -56.26 4.90 24.26
N GLY A 428 -55.95 6.06 23.67
CA GLY A 428 -55.22 6.15 22.40
C GLY A 428 -53.83 5.51 22.49
N GLN A 429 -53.09 5.80 23.56
CA GLN A 429 -51.75 5.25 23.78
C GLN A 429 -51.75 3.73 23.98
N ILE A 430 -52.70 3.20 24.75
CA ILE A 430 -52.89 1.75 24.94
C ILE A 430 -53.21 1.05 23.61
N SER A 431 -54.00 1.70 22.75
CA SER A 431 -54.32 1.17 21.42
C SER A 431 -53.08 1.10 20.52
N ALA A 432 -52.21 2.11 20.56
CA ALA A 432 -50.93 2.11 19.86
C ALA A 432 -49.97 1.03 20.37
N MET A 433 -49.94 0.78 21.69
CA MET A 433 -49.16 -0.32 22.29
C MET A 433 -49.65 -1.69 21.79
N SER A 434 -50.96 -1.90 21.70
CA SER A 434 -51.54 -3.14 21.18
C SER A 434 -51.12 -3.42 19.73
N ALA A 435 -51.11 -2.38 18.89
CA ALA A 435 -50.62 -2.49 17.50
C ALA A 435 -49.11 -2.81 17.44
N THR A 436 -48.32 -2.19 18.33
CA THR A 436 -46.87 -2.41 18.44
C THR A 436 -46.56 -3.87 18.82
N VAL A 437 -47.28 -4.43 19.80
CA VAL A 437 -47.17 -5.86 20.17
C VAL A 437 -47.57 -6.79 19.03
N GLY A 438 -48.62 -6.43 18.27
CA GLY A 438 -49.09 -7.23 17.13
C GLY A 438 -48.07 -7.38 16.01
N ASN A 439 -47.17 -6.39 15.83
CA ASN A 439 -46.15 -6.38 14.78
C ASN A 439 -44.77 -6.86 15.25
N ALA A 440 -44.63 -7.27 16.52
CA ALA A 440 -43.36 -7.69 17.12
C ALA A 440 -42.56 -8.73 16.30
N PRO A 441 -43.16 -9.74 15.65
CA PRO A 441 -42.41 -10.73 14.86
C PRO A 441 -41.72 -10.18 13.61
N GLN A 442 -42.18 -9.04 13.07
CA GLN A 442 -41.58 -8.41 11.88
C GLN A 442 -40.49 -7.38 12.23
N ASN A 443 -40.41 -6.99 13.51
CA ASN A 443 -39.42 -6.05 14.04
C ASN A 443 -38.32 -6.79 14.81
N LEU A 444 -37.94 -7.98 14.35
CA LEU A 444 -36.88 -8.81 14.91
C LEU A 444 -35.95 -9.23 13.77
N GLY A 445 -34.80 -8.57 13.65
CA GLY A 445 -33.78 -8.88 12.65
C GLY A 445 -33.00 -7.64 12.24
N GLY A 446 -31.70 -7.81 12.05
CA GLY A 446 -30.82 -6.78 11.50
C GLY A 446 -30.56 -6.97 10.02
N THR A 447 -30.46 -5.90 9.23
CA THR A 447 -30.03 -5.98 7.83
C THR A 447 -28.53 -5.69 7.69
N ILE A 448 -27.93 -6.11 6.58
CA ILE A 448 -26.52 -5.82 6.26
C ILE A 448 -26.50 -5.15 4.90
N GLU A 449 -25.99 -3.92 4.84
CA GLU A 449 -26.07 -3.07 3.65
C GLU A 449 -24.69 -2.49 3.29
N ASP A 450 -24.33 -2.51 1.99
CA ASP A 450 -23.20 -1.73 1.46
C ASP A 450 -23.65 -0.30 1.17
N ILE A 451 -23.17 0.66 1.98
CA ILE A 451 -23.49 2.08 1.86
C ILE A 451 -22.40 2.88 1.14
N SER A 452 -21.45 2.22 0.47
CA SER A 452 -20.30 2.88 -0.16
C SER A 452 -20.70 3.89 -1.23
N ASP A 453 -21.84 3.70 -1.89
CA ASP A 453 -22.36 4.66 -2.88
C ASP A 453 -23.03 5.91 -2.28
N ARG A 454 -23.25 5.92 -0.96
CA ARG A 454 -23.75 7.08 -0.21
C ARG A 454 -22.62 7.98 0.30
N ASP A 455 -21.41 7.83 -0.26
CA ASP A 455 -20.23 8.58 0.17
C ASP A 455 -20.42 10.10 0.08
N THR A 456 -19.97 10.79 1.14
CA THR A 456 -19.90 12.25 1.18
C THR A 456 -18.48 12.69 1.52
N ALA A 457 -18.16 13.96 1.23
CA ALA A 457 -16.85 14.53 1.56
C ALA A 457 -16.56 14.59 3.07
N GLU A 458 -17.59 14.49 3.93
CA GLU A 458 -17.46 14.56 5.39
C GLU A 458 -17.07 13.21 6.01
N ILE A 459 -17.39 12.08 5.34
CA ILE A 459 -17.09 10.74 5.84
C ILE A 459 -15.67 10.36 5.42
N LEU A 460 -14.77 10.19 6.40
CA LEU A 460 -13.35 9.90 6.15
C LEU A 460 -12.94 8.46 6.40
N SER A 461 -13.68 7.71 7.23
CA SER A 461 -13.40 6.31 7.54
C SER A 461 -13.40 5.45 6.27
N GLY A 462 -12.70 4.31 6.24
CA GLY A 462 -12.73 3.34 5.14
C GLY A 462 -12.54 3.97 3.75
N LYS A 463 -11.61 4.92 3.60
CA LYS A 463 -11.47 5.71 2.36
C LYS A 463 -10.01 5.86 1.92
N VAL A 464 -9.75 5.56 0.65
CA VAL A 464 -8.51 5.85 -0.06
C VAL A 464 -8.80 6.93 -1.12
N GLU A 465 -8.29 8.14 -0.90
CA GLU A 465 -8.63 9.31 -1.72
C GLU A 465 -7.38 9.97 -2.31
N LYS A 466 -7.43 10.28 -3.61
CA LYS A 466 -6.41 11.06 -4.33
C LYS A 466 -4.99 10.52 -4.18
N CYS A 467 -4.86 9.20 -4.03
CA CYS A 467 -3.57 8.55 -3.93
C CYS A 467 -3.07 8.15 -5.32
N THR A 468 -1.75 8.19 -5.52
CA THR A 468 -1.13 7.95 -6.83
C THR A 468 -0.07 6.88 -6.72
N ASN A 469 -0.18 5.84 -7.54
CA ASN A 469 0.87 4.84 -7.73
C ASN A 469 1.58 5.04 -9.07
N SER A 470 2.91 4.97 -9.02
CA SER A 470 3.79 4.96 -10.20
C SER A 470 4.80 3.82 -10.18
N GLY A 471 4.90 3.11 -9.05
CA GLY A 471 5.75 1.92 -8.93
C GLY A 471 5.09 0.67 -9.50
N ALA A 472 5.90 -0.30 -9.92
CA ALA A 472 5.40 -1.59 -10.40
C ALA A 472 4.79 -2.40 -9.25
N VAL A 473 3.68 -3.08 -9.52
CA VAL A 473 2.99 -3.98 -8.58
C VAL A 473 3.05 -5.39 -9.13
N LEU A 474 3.64 -6.32 -8.35
CA LEU A 474 3.85 -7.70 -8.75
C LEU A 474 3.25 -8.64 -7.69
N GLY A 475 2.12 -9.27 -8.03
CA GLY A 475 1.43 -10.22 -7.17
C GLY A 475 1.36 -11.63 -7.78
N ASP A 476 1.14 -12.67 -6.97
CA ASP A 476 0.70 -13.96 -7.52
C ASP A 476 -0.83 -14.03 -7.64
N LEU A 477 -1.54 -13.46 -6.67
CA LEU A 477 -3.01 -13.48 -6.53
C LEU A 477 -3.50 -12.09 -6.13
N ASN A 478 -4.52 -11.57 -6.80
CA ASN A 478 -5.19 -10.30 -6.49
C ASN A 478 -4.20 -9.12 -6.47
N ALA A 479 -3.93 -8.55 -7.65
CA ALA A 479 -3.05 -7.39 -7.78
C ALA A 479 -3.82 -6.15 -8.26
N GLY A 480 -3.59 -5.03 -7.59
CA GLY A 480 -4.17 -3.74 -7.96
C GLY A 480 -3.13 -2.63 -8.02
N GLY A 481 -3.19 -1.75 -9.01
CA GLY A 481 -2.27 -0.60 -9.06
C GLY A 481 -2.45 0.35 -7.88
N VAL A 482 -3.61 0.38 -7.22
CA VAL A 482 -3.86 1.14 -5.99
C VAL A 482 -4.20 0.21 -4.83
N VAL A 483 -5.23 -0.64 -4.96
CA VAL A 483 -5.71 -1.53 -3.90
C VAL A 483 -5.69 -2.99 -4.38
N GLY A 484 -5.02 -3.89 -3.66
CA GLY A 484 -4.98 -5.31 -4.01
C GLY A 484 -6.37 -5.96 -3.91
N ALA A 485 -6.99 -5.91 -2.74
CA ALA A 485 -8.38 -6.32 -2.56
C ALA A 485 -9.18 -5.49 -1.56
N ILE A 486 -10.51 -5.48 -1.74
CA ILE A 486 -11.49 -5.02 -0.75
C ILE A 486 -12.24 -6.25 -0.24
N ALA A 487 -11.94 -6.70 0.97
CA ALA A 487 -12.53 -7.90 1.58
C ALA A 487 -12.37 -7.88 3.11
N TYR A 488 -13.18 -8.68 3.81
CA TYR A 488 -12.99 -8.98 5.23
C TYR A 488 -11.92 -10.06 5.43
N GLU A 489 -11.00 -9.87 6.38
CA GLU A 489 -10.36 -11.02 7.00
C GLU A 489 -11.27 -11.66 8.08
N ASN A 490 -11.09 -12.97 8.28
CA ASN A 490 -11.90 -13.81 9.17
C ASN A 490 -11.70 -13.56 10.68
N ARG A 491 -11.27 -12.36 11.09
CA ARG A 491 -11.11 -12.00 12.51
C ARG A 491 -11.72 -10.62 12.78
N LEU A 492 -13.05 -10.55 12.72
CA LEU A 492 -13.81 -9.45 13.31
C LEU A 492 -13.40 -9.32 14.79
N ASP A 493 -12.69 -8.25 15.14
CA ASP A 493 -12.45 -7.81 16.51
C ASP A 493 -13.61 -6.87 16.93
N PRO A 494 -14.59 -7.36 17.70
CA PRO A 494 -15.80 -6.60 18.00
C PRO A 494 -15.53 -5.31 18.78
N GLU A 495 -14.38 -5.20 19.46
CA GLU A 495 -14.05 -4.01 20.26
C GLU A 495 -13.42 -2.87 19.43
N ASN A 496 -12.88 -3.19 18.24
CA ASN A 496 -12.11 -2.23 17.42
C ASN A 496 -12.72 -2.00 16.03
N ASP A 497 -13.40 -2.99 15.47
CA ASP A 497 -13.91 -2.96 14.09
C ASP A 497 -15.34 -2.41 13.99
N LEU A 498 -16.03 -2.29 15.13
CA LEU A 498 -17.43 -1.93 15.21
C LEU A 498 -17.60 -0.49 15.69
N GLN A 499 -18.16 0.36 14.83
CA GLN A 499 -18.68 1.66 15.25
C GLN A 499 -20.15 1.51 15.62
N ILE A 500 -20.48 1.71 16.88
CA ILE A 500 -21.83 1.50 17.42
C ILE A 500 -22.53 2.86 17.61
N GLY A 501 -23.71 2.99 17.02
CA GLY A 501 -24.61 4.13 17.23
C GLY A 501 -25.99 3.69 17.73
N GLY A 502 -26.61 4.52 18.58
CA GLY A 502 -27.94 4.28 19.13
C GLY A 502 -27.95 3.60 20.51
N ASP A 503 -29.15 3.41 21.08
CA ASP A 503 -29.36 2.80 22.38
C ASP A 503 -29.57 1.28 22.25
N ASN A 504 -28.97 0.48 23.16
CA ASN A 504 -29.00 -1.00 23.16
C ASN A 504 -30.36 -1.58 22.75
N SER A 505 -30.43 -2.13 21.53
CA SER A 505 -31.64 -2.67 20.90
C SER A 505 -31.39 -4.08 20.35
N MET A 506 -32.44 -4.89 20.23
CA MET A 506 -32.41 -6.18 19.53
C MET A 506 -32.47 -6.06 18.00
N ASN A 507 -32.78 -4.87 17.45
CA ASN A 507 -32.63 -4.57 16.03
C ASN A 507 -31.36 -3.75 15.80
N PHE A 508 -30.55 -4.18 14.84
CA PHE A 508 -29.32 -3.51 14.48
C PHE A 508 -29.09 -3.62 12.98
N ASP A 509 -28.90 -2.50 12.30
CA ASP A 509 -28.52 -2.51 10.88
C ASP A 509 -27.00 -2.37 10.77
N THR A 510 -26.38 -3.28 10.03
CA THR A 510 -24.93 -3.30 9.81
C THR A 510 -24.61 -2.66 8.48
N GLN A 511 -24.07 -1.45 8.51
CA GLN A 511 -23.69 -0.69 7.32
C GLN A 511 -22.18 -0.85 7.05
N LEU A 512 -21.85 -1.29 5.85
CA LEU A 512 -20.48 -1.54 5.42
C LEU A 512 -20.02 -0.47 4.45
N ARG A 513 -18.76 -0.04 4.57
CA ARG A 513 -18.23 1.01 3.70
C ARG A 513 -16.76 0.85 3.35
N ALA A 514 -16.47 0.88 2.04
CA ALA A 514 -15.11 0.99 1.51
C ALA A 514 -15.13 1.84 0.23
N VAL A 515 -14.35 2.92 0.21
CA VAL A 515 -14.37 3.91 -0.88
C VAL A 515 -12.98 4.21 -1.42
N ILE A 516 -12.82 4.06 -2.74
CA ILE A 516 -11.65 4.48 -3.50
C ILE A 516 -12.06 5.63 -4.42
N LEU A 517 -11.48 6.81 -4.20
CA LEU A 517 -11.94 8.04 -4.83
C LEU A 517 -10.78 8.83 -5.43
N GLY A 518 -10.85 9.12 -6.72
CA GLY A 518 -9.89 10.03 -7.36
C GLY A 518 -8.46 9.51 -7.38
N CYS A 519 -8.25 8.19 -7.31
CA CYS A 519 -6.93 7.59 -7.27
C CYS A 519 -6.39 7.31 -8.68
N GLU A 520 -5.07 7.33 -8.82
CA GLU A 520 -4.40 7.21 -10.10
C GLU A 520 -3.33 6.11 -10.06
N ASN A 521 -3.25 5.32 -11.12
CA ASN A 521 -2.16 4.39 -11.33
C ASN A 521 -1.49 4.62 -12.69
N SER A 522 -0.17 4.70 -12.68
CA SER A 522 0.68 4.75 -13.89
C SER A 522 1.75 3.66 -13.91
N GLY A 523 1.93 2.93 -12.80
CA GLY A 523 2.84 1.81 -12.70
C GLY A 523 2.26 0.54 -13.31
N SER A 524 3.13 -0.36 -13.77
CA SER A 524 2.71 -1.65 -14.31
C SER A 524 2.10 -2.53 -13.22
N VAL A 525 1.07 -3.30 -13.57
CA VAL A 525 0.45 -4.28 -12.66
C VAL A 525 0.56 -5.65 -13.29
N THR A 526 1.23 -6.57 -12.58
CA THR A 526 1.45 -7.94 -13.03
C THR A 526 0.92 -8.91 -11.99
N ALA A 527 0.12 -9.88 -12.44
CA ALA A 527 -0.20 -11.03 -11.59
C ALA A 527 -0.32 -12.33 -12.35
N LYS A 528 0.02 -13.42 -11.66
CA LYS A 528 -0.02 -14.77 -12.23
C LYS A 528 -1.41 -15.39 -12.24
N ARG A 529 -2.32 -15.01 -11.33
CA ARG A 529 -3.62 -15.69 -11.17
C ARG A 529 -4.72 -14.78 -10.66
N GLN A 530 -5.97 -15.19 -10.92
CA GLN A 530 -7.21 -14.60 -10.42
C GLN A 530 -7.48 -13.18 -10.90
N ASN A 531 -7.44 -12.18 -10.00
CA ASN A 531 -8.00 -10.85 -10.26
C ASN A 531 -6.90 -9.80 -10.39
N VAL A 532 -6.90 -9.04 -11.47
CA VAL A 532 -5.92 -7.99 -11.74
C VAL A 532 -6.61 -6.73 -12.22
N GLY A 533 -6.31 -5.61 -11.58
CA GLY A 533 -6.86 -4.32 -12.00
C GLY A 533 -5.84 -3.19 -11.95
N GLY A 534 -5.98 -2.24 -12.86
CA GLY A 534 -5.13 -1.06 -12.85
C GLY A 534 -5.31 -0.18 -11.61
N ILE A 535 -6.47 -0.22 -10.96
CA ILE A 535 -6.74 0.43 -9.66
C ILE A 535 -6.99 -0.62 -8.58
N VAL A 536 -7.94 -1.54 -8.80
CA VAL A 536 -8.34 -2.55 -7.80
C VAL A 536 -8.25 -3.95 -8.36
N GLY A 537 -7.56 -4.87 -7.68
CA GLY A 537 -7.55 -6.29 -8.08
C GLY A 537 -8.94 -6.92 -7.92
N TRP A 538 -9.39 -7.05 -6.68
CA TRP A 538 -10.69 -7.64 -6.35
C TRP A 538 -11.48 -6.76 -5.39
N MET A 539 -12.78 -6.57 -5.62
CA MET A 539 -13.69 -5.98 -4.64
C MET A 539 -14.91 -6.86 -4.39
N ALA A 540 -15.05 -7.31 -3.14
CA ALA A 540 -16.25 -8.02 -2.69
C ALA A 540 -17.43 -7.06 -2.44
N LEU A 541 -17.14 -5.80 -2.15
CA LEU A 541 -18.08 -4.69 -1.98
C LEU A 541 -17.33 -3.36 -2.19
N GLY A 542 -18.03 -2.24 -2.14
CA GLY A 542 -17.40 -0.92 -2.11
C GLY A 542 -17.61 -0.07 -3.35
N LEU A 543 -17.05 1.13 -3.34
CA LEU A 543 -17.14 2.10 -4.44
C LEU A 543 -15.75 2.45 -4.96
N THR A 544 -15.53 2.28 -6.26
CA THR A 544 -14.39 2.88 -6.98
C THR A 544 -14.91 3.97 -7.91
N LYS A 545 -14.50 5.21 -7.65
CA LYS A 545 -15.04 6.40 -8.33
C LYS A 545 -13.96 7.38 -8.77
N ASN A 546 -14.12 7.96 -9.95
CA ASN A 546 -13.22 8.99 -10.49
C ASN A 546 -11.74 8.57 -10.55
N CYS A 547 -11.47 7.27 -10.73
CA CYS A 547 -10.09 6.76 -10.75
C CYS A 547 -9.57 6.64 -12.19
N LEU A 548 -8.25 6.78 -12.36
CA LEU A 548 -7.58 6.74 -13.65
C LEU A 548 -6.43 5.73 -13.66
N SER A 549 -6.49 4.75 -14.55
CA SER A 549 -5.37 3.83 -14.80
C SER A 549 -4.73 4.11 -16.16
N THR A 550 -3.40 4.22 -16.18
CA THR A 550 -2.55 4.40 -17.38
C THR A 550 -1.35 3.45 -17.42
N GLY A 551 -1.21 2.62 -16.38
CA GLY A 551 -0.19 1.58 -16.32
C GLY A 551 -0.52 0.42 -17.26
N SER A 552 0.51 -0.28 -17.74
CA SER A 552 0.32 -1.56 -18.42
C SER A 552 -0.15 -2.63 -17.43
N ILE A 553 -1.02 -3.51 -17.90
CA ILE A 553 -1.53 -4.64 -17.13
C ILE A 553 -1.12 -5.91 -17.86
N ASP A 554 -0.22 -6.66 -17.24
CA ASP A 554 0.33 -7.89 -17.80
C ASP A 554 -0.05 -9.08 -16.90
N ALA A 555 -1.08 -9.82 -17.30
CA ALA A 555 -1.65 -10.87 -16.50
C ALA A 555 -2.12 -12.06 -17.35
N GLU A 556 -1.25 -12.55 -18.24
CA GLU A 556 -1.53 -13.64 -19.21
C GLU A 556 -2.23 -14.86 -18.60
N ASP A 557 -1.91 -15.21 -17.35
CA ASP A 557 -2.44 -16.38 -16.64
C ASP A 557 -3.63 -16.04 -15.70
N ALA A 558 -4.03 -14.77 -15.59
CA ALA A 558 -5.10 -14.34 -14.69
C ALA A 558 -6.47 -14.34 -15.37
N ASP A 559 -7.48 -14.79 -14.63
CA ASP A 559 -8.83 -15.01 -15.15
C ASP A 559 -9.66 -13.72 -15.23
N TYR A 560 -9.49 -12.77 -14.32
CA TYR A 560 -10.31 -11.55 -14.23
C TYR A 560 -9.43 -10.32 -14.31
N VAL A 561 -9.36 -9.70 -15.48
CA VAL A 561 -8.43 -8.60 -15.75
C VAL A 561 -9.19 -7.37 -16.22
N GLY A 562 -8.98 -6.23 -15.56
CA GLY A 562 -9.63 -4.99 -15.92
C GLY A 562 -8.71 -3.78 -15.91
N GLY A 563 -8.92 -2.84 -16.84
CA GLY A 563 -8.15 -1.59 -16.88
C GLY A 563 -8.23 -0.79 -15.58
N VAL A 564 -9.35 -0.86 -14.87
CA VAL A 564 -9.57 -0.24 -13.56
C VAL A 564 -9.74 -1.30 -12.47
N VAL A 565 -10.66 -2.26 -12.65
CA VAL A 565 -10.98 -3.26 -11.63
C VAL A 565 -10.93 -4.68 -12.21
N GLY A 566 -10.24 -5.62 -11.58
CA GLY A 566 -10.24 -7.01 -12.04
C GLY A 566 -11.62 -7.66 -11.90
N LYS A 567 -12.08 -7.83 -10.65
CA LYS A 567 -13.42 -8.35 -10.33
C LYS A 567 -14.14 -7.47 -9.32
N SER A 568 -15.41 -7.15 -9.59
CA SER A 568 -16.26 -6.31 -8.75
C SER A 568 -17.64 -6.90 -8.49
N SER A 569 -17.98 -7.01 -7.20
CA SER A 569 -19.37 -7.14 -6.72
C SER A 569 -19.94 -5.83 -6.18
N GLY A 570 -19.17 -4.74 -6.23
CA GLY A 570 -19.56 -3.39 -5.82
C GLY A 570 -19.77 -2.45 -7.00
N TYR A 571 -19.44 -1.18 -6.80
CA TYR A 571 -19.73 -0.10 -7.72
C TYR A 571 -18.48 0.47 -8.39
N VAL A 572 -18.48 0.54 -9.73
CA VAL A 572 -17.43 1.23 -10.50
C VAL A 572 -18.05 2.38 -11.28
N ARG A 573 -17.68 3.62 -10.95
CA ARG A 573 -18.31 4.82 -11.52
C ARG A 573 -17.30 5.86 -11.99
N GLN A 574 -17.55 6.46 -13.15
CA GLN A 574 -16.76 7.62 -13.62
C GLN A 574 -15.25 7.33 -13.69
N CYS A 575 -14.87 6.07 -13.89
CA CYS A 575 -13.48 5.66 -13.93
C CYS A 575 -12.98 5.61 -15.37
N SER A 576 -11.68 5.82 -15.55
CA SER A 576 -11.07 5.87 -16.88
C SER A 576 -9.85 4.96 -16.96
N ALA A 577 -9.68 4.29 -18.10
CA ALA A 577 -8.52 3.45 -18.39
C ALA A 577 -7.89 3.87 -19.72
N LYS A 578 -6.57 4.10 -19.68
CA LYS A 578 -5.70 4.29 -20.84
C LYS A 578 -4.55 3.29 -20.77
N SER A 579 -4.86 2.01 -20.91
CA SER A 579 -3.96 0.90 -20.58
C SER A 579 -3.84 -0.12 -21.71
N ASP A 580 -2.66 -0.71 -21.81
CA ASP A 580 -2.45 -1.97 -22.54
C ASP A 580 -2.70 -3.11 -21.56
N ILE A 581 -3.60 -4.02 -21.92
CA ILE A 581 -4.16 -5.01 -20.99
C ILE A 581 -4.09 -6.39 -21.61
N THR A 582 -3.38 -7.29 -20.93
CA THR A 582 -3.27 -8.70 -21.29
C THR A 582 -3.85 -9.57 -20.19
N GLY A 583 -4.72 -10.52 -20.54
CA GLY A 583 -5.36 -11.45 -19.61
C GLY A 583 -5.80 -12.77 -20.25
N ASN A 584 -6.28 -13.71 -19.43
CA ASN A 584 -6.77 -15.00 -19.89
C ASN A 584 -8.27 -14.97 -20.22
N ALA A 585 -9.13 -15.17 -19.22
CA ALA A 585 -10.54 -15.53 -19.42
C ALA A 585 -11.49 -14.34 -19.57
N TYR A 586 -11.52 -13.40 -18.62
CA TYR A 586 -12.47 -12.28 -18.56
C TYR A 586 -11.69 -10.96 -18.56
N VAL A 587 -11.48 -10.40 -19.75
CA VAL A 587 -10.64 -9.22 -19.95
C VAL A 587 -11.51 -8.01 -20.33
N GLY A 588 -11.50 -6.99 -19.48
CA GLY A 588 -12.28 -5.77 -19.66
C GLY A 588 -11.43 -4.52 -19.76
N GLY A 589 -11.80 -3.59 -20.66
CA GLY A 589 -11.13 -2.29 -20.71
C GLY A 589 -11.31 -1.46 -19.43
N ILE A 590 -12.40 -1.65 -18.69
CA ILE A 590 -12.62 -1.05 -17.36
C ILE A 590 -12.66 -2.13 -16.28
N VAL A 591 -13.54 -3.13 -16.44
CA VAL A 591 -13.76 -4.18 -15.43
C VAL A 591 -13.68 -5.57 -16.05
N GLY A 592 -12.93 -6.50 -15.48
CA GLY A 592 -12.94 -7.90 -15.95
C GLY A 592 -14.33 -8.55 -15.78
N GLU A 593 -14.76 -8.70 -14.53
CA GLU A 593 -16.14 -9.09 -14.17
C GLU A 593 -16.75 -8.05 -13.24
N GLY A 594 -17.91 -7.49 -13.58
CA GLY A 594 -18.51 -6.39 -12.80
C GLY A 594 -20.03 -6.39 -12.78
N LEU A 595 -20.59 -6.00 -11.63
CA LEU A 595 -22.04 -5.83 -11.41
C LEU A 595 -22.55 -4.47 -11.90
N THR A 596 -22.08 -3.37 -11.29
CA THR A 596 -22.48 -2.00 -11.64
C THR A 596 -21.29 -1.23 -12.19
N VAL A 597 -21.38 -0.81 -13.46
CA VAL A 597 -20.32 -0.06 -14.15
C VAL A 597 -20.92 1.10 -14.92
N THR A 598 -20.76 2.32 -14.43
CA THR A 598 -21.42 3.50 -15.01
C THR A 598 -20.47 4.65 -15.32
N ASP A 599 -20.78 5.38 -16.38
CA ASP A 599 -20.08 6.62 -16.78
C ASP A 599 -18.55 6.46 -16.97
N CYS A 600 -18.08 5.24 -17.29
CA CYS A 600 -16.66 4.94 -17.43
C CYS A 600 -16.13 5.17 -18.86
N ARG A 601 -14.82 5.36 -18.98
CA ARG A 601 -14.15 5.73 -20.24
C ARG A 601 -12.94 4.87 -20.53
N SER A 602 -12.97 4.15 -21.64
CA SER A 602 -11.94 3.15 -21.96
C SER A 602 -11.22 3.49 -23.27
N MET A 603 -9.92 3.76 -23.20
CA MET A 603 -9.03 3.86 -24.35
C MET A 603 -7.95 2.80 -24.22
N VAL A 604 -8.16 1.61 -24.79
CA VAL A 604 -7.36 0.43 -24.43
C VAL A 604 -6.88 -0.34 -25.63
N GLN A 605 -5.75 -1.01 -25.44
CA GLN A 605 -5.32 -2.15 -26.25
C GLN A 605 -5.56 -3.41 -25.41
N LEU A 606 -6.23 -4.41 -25.99
CA LEU A 606 -6.68 -5.60 -25.26
C LEU A 606 -6.16 -6.87 -25.93
N THR A 607 -5.60 -7.75 -25.11
CA THR A 607 -5.26 -9.13 -25.47
C THR A 607 -5.92 -10.07 -24.48
N GLY A 608 -6.85 -10.92 -24.95
CA GLY A 608 -7.57 -11.89 -24.14
C GLY A 608 -7.83 -13.18 -24.90
N SER A 609 -7.96 -14.31 -24.18
CA SER A 609 -8.11 -15.64 -24.79
C SER A 609 -9.57 -16.11 -24.87
N GLU A 610 -10.44 -15.69 -23.94
CA GLU A 610 -11.86 -16.03 -23.92
C GLU A 610 -12.77 -14.80 -24.11
N ARG A 611 -13.39 -14.29 -23.03
CA ARG A 611 -14.35 -13.19 -23.04
C ARG A 611 -13.65 -11.85 -22.88
N THR A 612 -13.59 -11.10 -23.97
CA THR A 612 -12.92 -9.79 -24.00
C THR A 612 -13.90 -8.70 -24.38
N GLY A 613 -13.95 -7.62 -23.61
CA GLY A 613 -14.79 -6.46 -23.92
C GLY A 613 -14.12 -5.13 -23.62
N ALA A 614 -14.40 -4.13 -24.44
CA ALA A 614 -13.79 -2.80 -24.31
C ALA A 614 -14.20 -2.07 -23.02
N VAL A 615 -15.26 -2.50 -22.33
CA VAL A 615 -15.66 -1.98 -21.02
C VAL A 615 -15.69 -3.12 -19.99
N LEU A 616 -16.43 -4.20 -20.26
CA LEU A 616 -16.51 -5.38 -19.40
C LEU A 616 -16.08 -6.65 -20.12
N GLY A 617 -15.30 -7.51 -19.46
CA GLY A 617 -15.11 -8.90 -19.92
C GLY A 617 -16.41 -9.69 -19.79
N MET A 618 -17.06 -9.63 -18.63
CA MET A 618 -18.34 -10.26 -18.34
C MET A 618 -19.16 -9.45 -17.32
N ARG A 619 -20.50 -9.55 -17.41
CA ARG A 619 -21.40 -9.10 -16.34
C ARG A 619 -21.34 -10.06 -15.16
N GLY A 620 -21.03 -9.54 -13.98
CA GLY A 620 -21.04 -10.29 -12.74
C GLY A 620 -22.46 -10.47 -12.19
N GLU A 621 -22.60 -11.39 -11.24
CA GLU A 621 -23.80 -11.57 -10.42
C GLU A 621 -23.50 -11.14 -8.98
N ARG A 622 -24.50 -10.65 -8.25
CA ARG A 622 -24.36 -10.37 -6.81
C ARG A 622 -24.08 -11.67 -6.06
N SER A 623 -22.91 -11.76 -5.42
CA SER A 623 -22.40 -12.96 -4.74
C SER A 623 -22.06 -12.67 -3.27
N GLY A 624 -22.21 -13.67 -2.40
CA GLY A 624 -21.71 -13.65 -1.01
C GLY A 624 -22.71 -13.16 0.04
N PHE A 625 -22.17 -12.57 1.11
CA PHE A 625 -22.86 -12.19 2.36
C PHE A 625 -23.96 -11.11 2.20
N LEU A 626 -23.94 -10.38 1.08
CA LEU A 626 -24.92 -9.35 0.73
C LEU A 626 -26.09 -9.88 -0.13
N LYS A 627 -26.17 -11.20 -0.35
CA LYS A 627 -27.30 -11.83 -1.05
C LYS A 627 -28.48 -11.97 -0.09
N SER A 628 -29.62 -11.37 -0.42
CA SER A 628 -30.82 -11.51 0.43
C SER A 628 -31.41 -12.92 0.26
N GLU A 629 -31.83 -13.57 1.35
CA GLU A 629 -32.59 -14.83 1.28
C GLU A 629 -33.96 -14.65 0.58
N SER A 630 -34.42 -13.41 0.36
CA SER A 630 -35.65 -13.08 -0.37
C SER A 630 -35.47 -12.87 -1.87
N ASP A 631 -34.28 -13.04 -2.44
CA ASP A 631 -34.03 -12.82 -3.87
C ASP A 631 -34.59 -13.94 -4.78
N ASP A 632 -35.35 -14.88 -4.23
CA ASP A 632 -36.20 -15.78 -5.02
C ASP A 632 -37.49 -15.04 -5.47
N ASP A 633 -37.49 -14.63 -6.74
CA ASP A 633 -38.68 -14.46 -7.60
C ASP A 633 -39.44 -13.11 -7.61
N SER A 634 -38.79 -11.98 -7.30
CA SER A 634 -39.32 -10.67 -7.72
C SER A 634 -38.27 -9.86 -8.48
N GLY A 635 -38.37 -9.83 -9.80
CA GLY A 635 -37.47 -9.16 -10.74
C GLY A 635 -37.43 -7.63 -10.67
N GLU A 636 -37.43 -7.04 -9.49
CA GLU A 636 -37.14 -5.63 -9.20
C GLU A 636 -36.39 -5.53 -7.86
N THR A 637 -35.08 -5.70 -7.89
CA THR A 637 -34.15 -5.24 -6.83
C THR A 637 -33.09 -4.35 -7.49
N ASP A 638 -32.64 -3.32 -6.78
CA ASP A 638 -31.89 -2.16 -7.31
C ASP A 638 -30.82 -2.47 -8.37
N GLU A 639 -31.21 -2.27 -9.64
CA GLU A 639 -30.41 -1.87 -10.80
C GLU A 639 -28.93 -2.32 -10.87
N GLU A 640 -28.73 -3.59 -11.22
CA GLU A 640 -27.50 -4.10 -11.87
C GLU A 640 -27.28 -3.39 -13.22
N THR A 641 -26.74 -2.17 -13.15
CA THR A 641 -26.74 -1.23 -14.28
C THR A 641 -25.34 -1.05 -14.88
N VAL A 642 -25.24 -1.34 -16.18
CA VAL A 642 -24.09 -0.98 -17.01
C VAL A 642 -24.56 0.08 -18.01
N THR A 643 -24.25 1.36 -17.78
CA THR A 643 -24.76 2.48 -18.60
C THR A 643 -23.79 3.65 -18.68
N GLY A 644 -23.94 4.51 -19.70
CA GLY A 644 -23.16 5.75 -19.83
C GLY A 644 -21.67 5.56 -20.13
N ASN A 645 -21.25 4.34 -20.52
CA ASN A 645 -19.85 4.03 -20.75
C ASN A 645 -19.43 4.34 -22.20
N TYR A 646 -18.27 4.93 -22.39
CA TYR A 646 -17.71 5.23 -23.71
C TYR A 646 -16.37 4.53 -23.90
N TYR A 647 -16.11 4.02 -25.10
CA TYR A 647 -14.84 3.33 -25.37
C TYR A 647 -14.28 3.58 -26.78
N PHE A 648 -12.97 3.44 -26.88
CA PHE A 648 -12.17 3.41 -28.09
C PHE A 648 -11.08 2.34 -27.92
N THR A 649 -11.02 1.38 -28.84
CA THR A 649 -10.01 0.31 -28.82
C THR A 649 -8.95 0.55 -29.89
N VAL A 650 -7.69 0.27 -29.57
CA VAL A 650 -6.57 0.39 -30.51
C VAL A 650 -6.16 -1.00 -30.99
N GLY A 651 -6.06 -1.18 -32.32
CA GLY A 651 -5.58 -2.43 -32.95
C GLY A 651 -6.66 -3.49 -33.25
N SER A 652 -7.82 -3.44 -32.60
CA SER A 652 -8.93 -4.38 -32.82
C SER A 652 -10.29 -3.74 -32.52
N ASP A 653 -11.31 -4.06 -33.33
CA ASP A 653 -12.69 -3.62 -33.10
C ASP A 653 -13.40 -4.59 -32.16
N ILE A 654 -13.25 -4.39 -30.84
CA ILE A 654 -13.87 -5.24 -29.80
C ILE A 654 -15.12 -4.54 -29.26
N GLY A 655 -16.24 -5.27 -29.18
CA GLY A 655 -17.46 -4.76 -28.54
C GLY A 655 -17.31 -4.53 -27.04
N ALA A 656 -18.30 -3.86 -26.44
CA ALA A 656 -18.19 -3.38 -25.06
C ALA A 656 -18.18 -4.48 -23.98
N ILE A 657 -19.01 -5.52 -24.13
CA ILE A 657 -19.25 -6.56 -23.13
C ILE A 657 -19.15 -7.92 -23.82
N ASP A 658 -18.18 -8.74 -23.46
CA ASP A 658 -17.97 -10.07 -24.08
C ASP A 658 -18.00 -10.00 -25.63
N GLY A 659 -17.31 -9.00 -26.19
CA GLY A 659 -17.27 -8.75 -27.63
C GLY A 659 -18.55 -8.16 -28.24
N VAL A 660 -19.61 -7.93 -27.46
CA VAL A 660 -20.91 -7.42 -27.92
C VAL A 660 -21.21 -6.04 -27.36
N SER A 661 -21.71 -5.14 -28.20
CA SER A 661 -22.21 -3.82 -27.78
C SER A 661 -23.73 -3.77 -27.79
N TYR A 662 -24.29 -3.27 -26.69
CA TYR A 662 -25.72 -3.06 -26.49
C TYR A 662 -26.03 -1.57 -26.46
N ALA A 663 -27.14 -1.18 -27.08
CA ALA A 663 -27.60 0.21 -27.05
C ALA A 663 -27.81 0.68 -25.60
N ASP A 664 -27.53 1.97 -25.35
CA ASP A 664 -27.69 2.63 -24.04
C ASP A 664 -26.86 2.02 -22.88
N THR A 665 -25.98 1.07 -23.18
CA THR A 665 -25.16 0.34 -22.20
C THR A 665 -23.71 0.84 -22.23
N ALA A 666 -23.11 0.79 -23.43
CA ALA A 666 -21.75 1.29 -23.70
C ALA A 666 -21.59 1.59 -25.19
N GLN A 667 -21.13 2.81 -25.53
CA GLN A 667 -21.03 3.28 -26.91
C GLN A 667 -19.57 3.30 -27.41
N PRO A 668 -19.28 2.69 -28.58
CA PRO A 668 -18.01 2.91 -29.27
C PRO A 668 -17.96 4.33 -29.82
N LEU A 669 -16.80 4.97 -29.74
CA LEU A 669 -16.52 6.27 -30.35
C LEU A 669 -15.33 6.19 -31.29
N SER A 670 -15.30 7.08 -32.28
CA SER A 670 -14.06 7.34 -33.02
C SER A 670 -13.03 7.99 -32.10
N HIS A 671 -11.74 7.92 -32.45
CA HIS A 671 -10.70 8.60 -31.67
C HIS A 671 -11.04 10.10 -31.47
N ASP A 672 -11.43 10.79 -32.54
CA ASP A 672 -11.72 12.24 -32.50
C ASP A 672 -12.93 12.56 -31.62
N ASP A 673 -13.98 11.74 -31.66
CA ASP A 673 -15.16 11.92 -30.80
C ASP A 673 -14.83 11.56 -29.34
N PHE A 674 -14.00 10.55 -29.12
CA PHE A 674 -13.59 10.12 -27.77
C PHE A 674 -12.79 11.23 -27.09
N VAL A 675 -11.78 11.80 -27.74
CA VAL A 675 -10.96 12.88 -27.17
C VAL A 675 -11.70 14.22 -27.03
N ALA A 676 -12.86 14.35 -27.69
CA ALA A 676 -13.76 15.48 -27.59
C ALA A 676 -14.76 15.39 -26.41
N LEU A 677 -14.82 14.26 -25.70
CA LEU A 677 -15.70 14.08 -24.55
C LEU A 677 -15.45 15.14 -23.46
N GLU A 678 -16.54 15.69 -22.91
CA GLU A 678 -16.48 16.69 -21.85
C GLU A 678 -15.88 16.09 -20.57
N GLY A 679 -14.93 16.80 -19.96
CA GLY A 679 -14.28 16.37 -18.72
C GLY A 679 -13.34 15.16 -18.88
N LEU A 680 -12.94 14.81 -20.12
CA LEU A 680 -11.90 13.80 -20.34
C LEU A 680 -10.53 14.32 -19.86
N ASP A 681 -9.79 13.44 -19.20
CA ASP A 681 -8.44 13.77 -18.75
C ASP A 681 -7.53 14.11 -19.96
N PRO A 682 -6.70 15.17 -19.88
CA PRO A 682 -5.78 15.54 -20.96
C PRO A 682 -4.86 14.40 -21.43
N ILE A 683 -4.58 13.40 -20.59
CA ILE A 683 -3.72 12.26 -20.94
C ILE A 683 -4.24 11.43 -22.11
N PHE A 684 -5.56 11.45 -22.38
CA PHE A 684 -6.17 10.75 -23.50
C PHE A 684 -5.95 11.44 -24.86
N LYS A 685 -5.49 12.70 -24.86
CA LYS A 685 -5.29 13.49 -26.08
C LYS A 685 -3.91 13.32 -26.70
N VAL A 686 -3.01 12.64 -26.00
CA VAL A 686 -1.60 12.52 -26.35
C VAL A 686 -1.15 11.08 -26.23
N ILE A 687 -0.09 10.72 -26.95
CA ILE A 687 0.61 9.45 -26.79
C ILE A 687 1.89 9.68 -25.99
N SER A 688 2.14 8.85 -24.99
CA SER A 688 3.31 8.94 -24.11
C SER A 688 4.29 7.81 -24.43
N VAL A 689 5.48 8.19 -24.91
CA VAL A 689 6.63 7.29 -25.03
C VAL A 689 7.51 7.49 -23.80
N ARG A 690 7.61 6.45 -22.95
CA ARG A 690 8.28 6.52 -21.64
C ARG A 690 9.60 5.75 -21.67
N PHE A 691 10.68 6.38 -21.25
CA PHE A 691 11.96 5.73 -20.99
C PHE A 691 12.17 5.65 -19.49
N VAL A 692 12.19 4.43 -18.95
CA VAL A 692 12.17 4.17 -17.50
C VAL A 692 13.55 3.70 -17.05
N TYR A 693 14.27 4.52 -16.30
CA TYR A 693 15.58 4.19 -15.76
C TYR A 693 15.48 3.16 -14.62
N ASP A 694 16.59 2.52 -14.29
CA ASP A 694 16.68 1.47 -13.25
C ASP A 694 16.38 1.97 -11.83
N ASP A 695 16.58 3.27 -11.58
CA ASP A 695 16.23 3.95 -10.34
C ASP A 695 14.75 4.41 -10.29
N GLY A 696 13.97 4.08 -11.33
CA GLY A 696 12.57 4.45 -11.48
C GLY A 696 12.33 5.86 -12.00
N MET A 697 13.38 6.64 -12.34
CA MET A 697 13.16 7.89 -13.06
C MET A 697 12.56 7.63 -14.43
N MET A 698 11.78 8.58 -14.94
CA MET A 698 11.07 8.46 -16.21
C MET A 698 11.34 9.69 -17.08
N HIS A 699 11.70 9.47 -18.34
CA HIS A 699 11.73 10.50 -19.37
C HIS A 699 10.58 10.24 -20.35
N THR A 700 9.67 11.21 -20.51
CA THR A 700 8.49 11.05 -21.35
C THR A 700 8.56 11.98 -22.56
N VAL A 701 8.42 11.40 -23.76
CA VAL A 701 8.21 12.12 -25.01
C VAL A 701 6.72 12.04 -25.34
N THR A 702 6.11 13.20 -25.58
CA THR A 702 4.69 13.32 -25.91
C THR A 702 4.52 13.47 -27.41
N LEU A 703 3.70 12.59 -28.01
CA LEU A 703 3.43 12.52 -29.43
C LEU A 703 1.94 12.71 -29.70
N THR A 704 1.60 13.10 -30.93
CA THR A 704 0.25 12.97 -31.46
C THR A 704 0.01 11.52 -31.94
N PRO A 705 -1.21 10.97 -31.87
CA PRO A 705 -1.49 9.61 -32.34
C PRO A 705 -1.08 9.39 -33.81
N GLY A 706 -0.20 8.41 -34.03
CA GLY A 706 0.38 8.07 -35.34
C GLY A 706 1.59 8.91 -35.75
N GLU A 707 2.12 9.74 -34.84
CA GLU A 707 3.40 10.43 -35.03
C GLU A 707 4.58 9.49 -34.78
N ALA A 708 5.64 9.64 -35.56
CA ALA A 708 6.86 8.85 -35.43
C ALA A 708 7.77 9.38 -34.30
N LEU A 709 8.41 8.49 -33.56
CA LEU A 709 9.42 8.88 -32.56
C LEU A 709 10.74 9.23 -33.25
N SER A 710 11.22 10.45 -33.04
CA SER A 710 12.52 10.88 -33.56
C SER A 710 13.68 10.18 -32.81
N PRO A 711 14.70 9.62 -33.49
CA PRO A 711 15.87 9.05 -32.83
C PRO A 711 16.60 10.02 -31.89
N ASP A 712 16.56 11.33 -32.18
CA ASP A 712 17.20 12.36 -31.34
C ASP A 712 16.47 12.60 -30.01
N SER A 713 15.21 12.15 -29.90
CA SER A 713 14.41 12.26 -28.66
C SER A 713 14.65 11.10 -27.69
N ILE A 714 15.40 10.08 -28.10
CA ILE A 714 15.73 8.92 -27.28
C ILE A 714 16.86 9.31 -26.31
N PRO A 715 16.63 9.27 -24.99
CA PRO A 715 17.66 9.63 -24.03
C PRO A 715 18.79 8.61 -23.97
N LYS A 716 19.98 9.08 -23.63
CA LYS A 716 21.15 8.21 -23.38
C LYS A 716 21.05 7.58 -22.00
N LEU A 717 21.44 6.31 -21.90
CA LEU A 717 21.53 5.59 -20.63
C LEU A 717 22.73 6.06 -19.80
N PRO A 718 22.58 6.22 -18.47
CA PRO A 718 23.70 6.42 -17.56
C PRO A 718 24.71 5.26 -17.63
N GLU A 719 26.01 5.56 -17.61
CA GLU A 719 27.04 4.53 -17.54
C GLU A 719 27.13 3.93 -16.13
N LYS A 720 27.28 2.61 -16.04
CA LYS A 720 27.53 1.89 -14.79
C LYS A 720 28.77 1.02 -14.93
N ALA A 721 29.72 1.17 -14.00
CA ALA A 721 30.97 0.42 -14.03
C ALA A 721 30.71 -1.10 -13.95
N GLY A 722 31.19 -1.86 -14.93
CA GLY A 722 31.02 -3.31 -15.03
C GLY A 722 29.65 -3.76 -15.55
N TYR A 723 28.84 -2.85 -16.12
CA TYR A 723 27.54 -3.17 -16.71
C TYR A 723 27.35 -2.50 -18.08
N VAL A 724 26.68 -3.19 -19.00
CA VAL A 724 26.21 -2.64 -20.28
C VAL A 724 24.71 -2.36 -20.19
N GLY A 725 24.32 -1.10 -20.39
CA GLY A 725 22.92 -0.67 -20.37
C GLY A 725 22.27 -0.69 -21.75
N ARG A 726 21.02 -1.17 -21.84
CA ARG A 726 20.16 -1.03 -23.03
C ARG A 726 18.72 -0.69 -22.65
N TRP A 727 17.98 -0.09 -23.59
CA TRP A 727 16.53 0.07 -23.49
C TRP A 727 15.86 -1.22 -23.96
N ASP A 728 15.15 -1.90 -23.08
CA ASP A 728 14.48 -3.17 -23.38
C ASP A 728 13.30 -2.96 -24.32
N GLY A 729 13.14 -3.84 -25.31
CA GLY A 729 12.11 -3.76 -26.36
C GLY A 729 12.27 -2.63 -27.38
N LEU A 730 13.18 -1.67 -27.18
CA LEU A 730 13.33 -0.52 -28.10
C LEU A 730 13.80 -0.91 -29.50
N ALA A 731 14.66 -1.93 -29.61
CA ALA A 731 15.20 -2.38 -30.90
C ALA A 731 14.15 -3.08 -31.78
N ASP A 732 13.14 -3.70 -31.16
CA ASP A 732 12.11 -4.48 -31.84
C ASP A 732 10.81 -3.66 -32.07
N ALA A 733 10.70 -2.46 -31.49
CA ALA A 733 9.51 -1.63 -31.58
C ALA A 733 9.40 -0.89 -32.93
N ASP A 734 8.19 -0.84 -33.49
CA ASP A 734 7.89 0.05 -34.62
C ASP A 734 7.72 1.49 -34.13
N LEU A 735 8.74 2.31 -34.38
CA LEU A 735 8.78 3.72 -33.98
C LEU A 735 8.14 4.66 -35.01
N SER A 736 7.61 4.14 -36.12
CA SER A 736 7.13 4.95 -37.25
C SER A 736 5.64 5.33 -37.20
N ASP A 737 4.82 4.56 -36.47
CA ASP A 737 3.37 4.78 -36.33
C ASP A 737 2.90 4.44 -34.90
N ILE A 738 3.25 5.29 -33.92
CA ILE A 738 2.91 5.03 -32.52
C ILE A 738 1.49 5.51 -32.23
N ARG A 739 0.58 4.56 -32.01
CA ARG A 739 -0.86 4.82 -31.75
C ARG A 739 -1.30 4.59 -30.31
N PHE A 740 -0.41 4.07 -29.45
CA PHE A 740 -0.66 3.81 -28.05
C PHE A 740 0.57 4.09 -27.19
N ASP A 741 0.38 4.29 -25.89
CA ASP A 741 1.48 4.59 -24.96
C ASP A 741 2.43 3.40 -24.87
N VAL A 742 3.74 3.65 -25.00
CA VAL A 742 4.79 2.61 -24.97
C VAL A 742 5.85 2.98 -23.94
N SER A 743 6.42 1.97 -23.29
CA SER A 743 7.47 2.16 -22.28
C SER A 743 8.69 1.28 -22.58
N PHE A 744 9.88 1.84 -22.45
CA PHE A 744 11.16 1.17 -22.64
C PHE A 744 11.97 1.24 -21.34
N PRO A 745 12.07 0.13 -20.56
CA PRO A 745 12.84 0.12 -19.33
C PRO A 745 14.35 -0.06 -19.59
N ALA A 746 15.17 0.51 -18.72
CA ALA A 746 16.62 0.36 -18.74
C ALA A 746 17.02 -0.98 -18.12
N VAL A 747 17.74 -1.81 -18.88
CA VAL A 747 18.30 -3.07 -18.39
C VAL A 747 19.82 -2.98 -18.42
N TYR A 748 20.44 -3.23 -17.26
CA TYR A 748 21.89 -3.29 -17.10
C TYR A 748 22.32 -4.74 -16.92
N THR A 749 23.13 -5.25 -17.84
CA THR A 749 23.67 -6.61 -17.76
C THR A 749 25.13 -6.55 -17.34
N ALA A 750 25.54 -7.43 -16.41
CA ALA A 750 26.93 -7.51 -15.98
C ALA A 750 27.83 -7.81 -17.18
N GLU A 751 28.94 -7.10 -17.26
CA GLU A 751 29.94 -7.25 -18.31
C GLU A 751 30.72 -8.56 -18.09
N LEU A 752 30.74 -9.41 -19.12
CA LEU A 752 31.51 -10.66 -19.09
C LEU A 752 32.88 -10.42 -19.72
N GLU A 753 33.93 -10.78 -18.97
CA GLU A 753 35.31 -10.71 -19.46
C GLU A 753 35.66 -11.86 -20.42
N THR A 754 34.87 -12.94 -20.41
CA THR A 754 35.10 -14.12 -21.26
C THR A 754 33.79 -14.80 -21.61
N VAL A 755 33.63 -15.13 -22.89
CA VAL A 755 32.53 -15.94 -23.43
C VAL A 755 33.08 -17.22 -24.05
N GLN A 756 32.27 -18.28 -24.05
CA GLN A 756 32.68 -19.60 -24.51
C GLN A 756 31.83 -20.08 -25.69
N SER A 757 32.39 -20.96 -26.52
CA SER A 757 31.66 -21.57 -27.62
C SER A 757 30.67 -22.63 -27.16
N GLU A 758 29.59 -22.81 -27.91
CA GLU A 758 28.61 -23.90 -27.70
C GLU A 758 29.25 -25.27 -27.96
N ALA A 759 30.15 -25.36 -28.95
CA ALA A 759 30.86 -26.59 -29.25
C ALA A 759 31.88 -26.93 -28.15
N LEU A 760 31.77 -28.14 -27.59
CA LEU A 760 32.76 -28.71 -26.68
C LEU A 760 33.68 -29.67 -27.44
N GLY A 761 34.99 -29.58 -27.19
CA GLY A 761 35.97 -30.55 -27.70
C GLY A 761 35.88 -31.91 -27.00
N GLU A 762 36.69 -32.89 -27.43
CA GLU A 762 36.67 -34.27 -26.92
C GLU A 762 36.85 -34.38 -25.38
N SER A 763 37.52 -33.39 -24.77
CA SER A 763 37.74 -33.31 -23.33
C SER A 763 36.62 -32.61 -22.55
N LYS A 764 35.46 -32.34 -23.16
CA LYS A 764 34.34 -31.53 -22.62
C LYS A 764 34.71 -30.09 -22.26
N LEU A 765 35.79 -29.57 -22.82
CA LEU A 765 36.19 -28.16 -22.69
C LEU A 765 35.69 -27.36 -23.91
N PRO A 766 35.38 -26.06 -23.77
CA PRO A 766 34.94 -25.23 -24.88
C PRO A 766 35.97 -25.19 -26.01
N THR A 767 35.51 -25.33 -27.25
CA THR A 767 36.36 -25.33 -28.44
C THR A 767 37.01 -23.97 -28.66
N LEU A 768 36.30 -22.88 -28.35
CA LEU A 768 36.80 -21.52 -28.42
C LEU A 768 36.35 -20.74 -27.17
N LEU A 769 37.26 -19.96 -26.62
CA LEU A 769 36.98 -18.91 -25.65
C LEU A 769 37.37 -17.57 -26.27
N ALA A 770 36.54 -16.56 -26.09
CA ALA A 770 36.87 -15.18 -26.45
C ALA A 770 36.95 -14.35 -25.18
N GLN A 771 38.07 -13.66 -25.01
CA GLN A 771 38.31 -12.72 -23.93
C GLN A 771 38.13 -11.30 -24.47
N GLY A 772 37.51 -10.44 -23.67
CA GLY A 772 37.09 -9.11 -24.11
C GLY A 772 35.98 -8.54 -23.23
N HIS A 773 35.14 -7.71 -23.82
CA HIS A 773 34.05 -7.00 -23.15
C HIS A 773 32.72 -7.41 -23.78
N PHE A 774 32.00 -8.36 -23.16
CA PHE A 774 30.77 -8.93 -23.71
C PHE A 774 29.54 -8.59 -22.87
N SER A 775 28.40 -8.44 -23.54
CA SER A 775 27.08 -8.32 -22.92
C SER A 775 26.24 -9.58 -23.18
N GLY A 776 25.79 -10.25 -22.11
CA GLY A 776 24.95 -11.45 -22.16
C GLY A 776 25.72 -12.77 -22.22
N ASP A 777 25.06 -13.89 -21.95
CA ASP A 777 25.64 -15.24 -21.83
C ASP A 777 25.61 -16.07 -23.12
N THR A 778 25.23 -15.46 -24.24
CA THR A 778 25.13 -16.13 -25.53
C THR A 778 26.47 -16.79 -25.89
N PRO A 779 26.50 -18.10 -26.22
CA PRO A 779 27.75 -18.75 -26.56
C PRO A 779 28.27 -18.33 -27.93
N ILE A 780 29.58 -18.42 -28.14
CA ILE A 780 30.21 -18.19 -29.45
C ILE A 780 29.70 -19.26 -30.42
N GLN A 781 29.12 -18.80 -31.53
CA GLN A 781 28.68 -19.68 -32.61
C GLN A 781 29.86 -20.03 -33.51
N LEU A 782 30.06 -21.32 -33.78
CA LEU A 782 31.18 -21.84 -34.57
C LEU A 782 30.68 -22.63 -35.76
N THR A 783 31.21 -22.33 -36.94
CA THR A 783 31.01 -23.12 -38.15
C THR A 783 32.35 -23.64 -38.67
N GLN A 784 32.53 -24.96 -38.67
CA GLN A 784 33.77 -25.58 -39.14
C GLN A 784 33.99 -25.32 -40.64
N MET A 785 35.19 -24.91 -41.01
CA MET A 785 35.58 -24.63 -42.37
C MET A 785 36.12 -25.89 -43.06
N THR A 786 35.70 -26.15 -44.30
CA THR A 786 36.21 -27.27 -45.10
C THR A 786 37.47 -26.94 -45.88
N LYS A 787 37.81 -25.65 -46.01
CA LYS A 787 39.00 -25.15 -46.72
C LYS A 787 39.38 -23.77 -46.19
N GLY A 788 40.68 -23.51 -46.08
CA GLY A 788 41.23 -22.20 -45.72
C GLY A 788 42.43 -21.79 -46.59
N PRO A 789 43.04 -20.62 -46.32
CA PRO A 789 44.23 -20.16 -47.04
C PRO A 789 45.40 -21.13 -46.90
N ALA A 790 46.22 -21.23 -47.96
CA ALA A 790 47.50 -21.94 -47.97
C ALA A 790 48.54 -21.04 -48.66
N PRO A 791 49.10 -20.04 -47.95
CA PRO A 791 49.92 -18.99 -48.57
C PRO A 791 51.25 -19.51 -49.15
N GLY A 792 51.80 -20.58 -48.61
CA GLY A 792 53.04 -21.23 -49.04
C GLY A 792 52.85 -22.52 -49.84
N VAL A 793 53.83 -22.84 -50.70
CA VAL A 793 53.82 -24.04 -51.58
C VAL A 793 53.76 -25.37 -50.81
N HIS A 794 54.09 -25.36 -49.51
CA HIS A 794 54.08 -26.53 -48.63
C HIS A 794 53.12 -26.37 -47.44
N ASP A 795 52.25 -25.37 -47.49
CA ASP A 795 51.26 -25.14 -46.47
C ASP A 795 50.04 -26.02 -46.72
N LYS A 796 49.56 -26.66 -45.65
CA LYS A 796 48.32 -27.43 -45.67
C LYS A 796 47.37 -26.83 -44.64
N PHE A 797 46.14 -26.53 -45.07
CA PHE A 797 45.04 -26.23 -44.17
C PHE A 797 44.79 -27.45 -43.27
N LEU A 798 44.80 -27.23 -41.96
CA LEU A 798 44.60 -28.28 -40.98
C LEU A 798 43.17 -28.24 -40.47
N GLU A 799 42.80 -27.13 -39.84
CA GLU A 799 41.46 -26.88 -39.29
C GLU A 799 41.19 -25.37 -39.24
N GLY A 800 39.93 -24.98 -39.11
CA GLY A 800 39.54 -23.58 -39.02
C GLY A 800 38.05 -23.43 -38.83
N TYR A 801 37.65 -22.31 -38.24
CA TYR A 801 36.26 -22.02 -37.91
C TYR A 801 35.95 -20.58 -38.32
N ALA A 802 34.78 -20.40 -38.92
CA ALA A 802 34.09 -19.13 -38.89
C ALA A 802 33.40 -18.99 -37.53
N PHE A 803 33.49 -17.82 -36.93
CA PHE A 803 32.94 -17.57 -35.61
C PHE A 803 32.09 -16.31 -35.61
N THR A 804 31.02 -16.31 -34.82
CA THR A 804 30.22 -15.13 -34.53
C THR A 804 30.28 -14.87 -33.04
N LEU A 805 30.85 -13.74 -32.65
CA LEU A 805 30.93 -13.33 -31.26
C LEU A 805 29.58 -12.78 -30.78
N PRO A 806 29.26 -12.94 -29.48
CA PRO A 806 28.16 -12.22 -28.83
C PRO A 806 28.35 -10.71 -28.91
N THR A 807 27.28 -9.95 -28.63
CA THR A 807 27.34 -8.49 -28.57
C THR A 807 28.44 -8.05 -27.59
N GLY A 808 29.48 -7.40 -28.11
CA GLY A 808 30.68 -7.07 -27.36
C GLY A 808 31.89 -6.86 -28.26
N THR A 809 33.06 -6.67 -27.65
CA THR A 809 34.36 -6.63 -28.33
C THR A 809 35.26 -7.73 -27.79
N ALA A 810 36.14 -8.24 -28.64
CA ALA A 810 37.08 -9.28 -28.25
C ALA A 810 38.48 -8.91 -28.70
N ASP A 811 39.46 -9.06 -27.80
CA ASP A 811 40.86 -8.80 -28.10
C ASP A 811 41.65 -10.10 -28.26
N THR A 812 41.18 -11.19 -27.66
CA THR A 812 41.94 -12.45 -27.56
C THR A 812 41.03 -13.65 -27.75
N LEU A 813 41.44 -14.58 -28.60
CA LEU A 813 40.84 -15.91 -28.71
C LEU A 813 41.75 -16.98 -28.10
N ARG A 814 41.12 -17.96 -27.44
CA ARG A 814 41.75 -19.20 -26.97
C ARG A 814 41.06 -20.36 -27.67
N TYR A 815 41.75 -21.01 -28.60
CA TYR A 815 41.23 -22.14 -29.36
C TYR A 815 41.79 -23.46 -28.86
N LEU A 816 40.96 -24.49 -28.73
CA LEU A 816 41.34 -25.85 -28.36
C LEU A 816 41.44 -26.73 -29.63
N PRO A 817 42.65 -27.06 -30.12
CA PRO A 817 42.83 -27.91 -31.29
C PRO A 817 42.30 -29.33 -31.09
N GLU A 818 41.65 -29.92 -32.10
CA GLU A 818 41.12 -31.30 -32.01
C GLU A 818 42.24 -32.35 -32.08
N THR A 819 43.39 -32.00 -32.64
CA THR A 819 44.57 -32.89 -32.71
C THR A 819 45.86 -32.17 -32.30
N GLU A 820 46.75 -32.88 -31.63
CA GLU A 820 48.05 -32.33 -31.21
C GLU A 820 48.96 -32.12 -32.44
N GLN A 821 48.98 -30.88 -32.95
CA GLN A 821 49.67 -30.53 -34.18
C GLN A 821 50.98 -29.78 -33.90
N LYS A 822 52.11 -30.30 -34.39
CA LYS A 822 53.44 -29.67 -34.27
C LYS A 822 53.72 -28.76 -35.46
N ASN A 823 54.24 -27.56 -35.20
CA ASN A 823 54.58 -26.51 -36.19
C ASN A 823 53.36 -25.92 -36.93
N VAL A 824 52.43 -25.37 -36.18
CA VAL A 824 51.23 -24.71 -36.70
C VAL A 824 51.44 -23.19 -36.79
N ARG A 825 50.81 -22.56 -37.77
CA ARG A 825 50.63 -21.11 -37.86
C ARG A 825 49.14 -20.77 -37.84
N VAL A 826 48.78 -19.70 -37.14
CA VAL A 826 47.40 -19.23 -37.03
C VAL A 826 47.19 -18.09 -38.02
N MET A 827 46.17 -18.21 -38.85
CA MET A 827 45.70 -17.14 -39.72
C MET A 827 44.33 -16.67 -39.26
N VAL A 828 44.12 -15.37 -39.22
CA VAL A 828 42.83 -14.75 -38.92
C VAL A 828 42.36 -13.97 -40.15
N LYS A 829 41.05 -13.98 -40.41
CA LYS A 829 40.42 -13.28 -41.52
C LYS A 829 39.72 -12.03 -41.01
N GLY A 830 40.18 -10.87 -41.46
CA GLY A 830 39.59 -9.58 -41.10
C GLY A 830 38.31 -9.27 -41.86
N ALA A 831 37.61 -8.22 -41.40
CA ALA A 831 36.37 -7.71 -42.00
C ALA A 831 36.51 -7.31 -43.49
N ASP A 832 37.73 -6.96 -43.91
CA ASP A 832 38.05 -6.63 -45.31
C ASP A 832 38.18 -7.88 -46.21
N GLY A 833 38.02 -9.07 -45.63
CA GLY A 833 38.11 -10.36 -46.30
C GLY A 833 39.53 -10.91 -46.43
N SER A 834 40.55 -10.17 -45.98
CA SER A 834 41.96 -10.56 -46.09
C SER A 834 42.41 -11.46 -44.95
N TRP A 835 43.39 -12.33 -45.21
CA TRP A 835 43.96 -13.24 -44.20
C TRP A 835 45.30 -12.72 -43.71
N ARG A 836 45.44 -12.58 -42.39
CA ARG A 836 46.66 -12.14 -41.71
C ARG A 836 47.21 -13.25 -40.81
N GLU A 837 48.52 -13.44 -40.81
CA GLU A 837 49.18 -14.36 -39.89
C GLU A 837 49.29 -13.70 -38.51
N VAL A 838 48.82 -14.38 -37.47
CA VAL A 838 48.90 -13.91 -36.08
C VAL A 838 49.85 -14.78 -35.28
N SER A 839 50.65 -14.14 -34.42
CA SER A 839 51.44 -14.87 -33.42
C SER A 839 50.51 -15.52 -32.40
N HIS A 840 50.85 -16.73 -31.99
CA HIS A 840 50.11 -17.45 -30.95
C HIS A 840 51.06 -17.94 -29.86
N THR A 841 50.52 -18.13 -28.66
CA THR A 841 51.18 -18.81 -27.55
C THR A 841 50.36 -20.05 -27.17
N GLN A 842 50.99 -20.99 -26.48
CA GLN A 842 50.30 -22.17 -25.95
C GLN A 842 50.08 -21.99 -24.45
N ASP A 843 48.82 -22.01 -24.01
CA ASP A 843 48.41 -21.92 -22.62
C ASP A 843 47.62 -23.18 -22.24
N GLY A 844 48.29 -24.13 -21.58
CA GLY A 844 47.80 -25.49 -21.38
C GLY A 844 47.50 -26.19 -22.71
N SER A 845 46.24 -26.58 -22.91
CA SER A 845 45.76 -27.21 -24.15
C SER A 845 45.27 -26.20 -25.20
N TYR A 846 45.18 -24.91 -24.88
CA TYR A 846 44.67 -23.88 -25.77
C TYR A 846 45.79 -23.13 -26.52
N LEU A 847 45.51 -22.80 -27.77
CA LEU A 847 46.26 -21.81 -28.55
C LEU A 847 45.65 -20.44 -28.32
N VAL A 848 46.45 -19.49 -27.83
CA VAL A 848 46.01 -18.13 -27.51
C VAL A 848 46.58 -17.16 -28.54
N PHE A 849 45.72 -16.35 -29.15
CA PHE A 849 46.11 -15.38 -30.17
C PHE A 849 45.18 -14.17 -30.19
N ALA A 850 45.72 -13.03 -30.63
CA ALA A 850 45.00 -11.76 -30.67
C ALA A 850 44.10 -11.65 -31.90
N ILE A 851 42.93 -11.05 -31.70
CA ILE A 851 41.98 -10.69 -32.76
C ILE A 851 41.65 -9.19 -32.71
N GLU A 852 41.07 -8.69 -33.79
CA GLU A 852 40.59 -7.32 -33.94
C GLU A 852 39.07 -7.33 -34.16
N ASP A 853 38.41 -6.24 -33.79
CA ASP A 853 36.96 -6.10 -33.97
C ASP A 853 36.60 -6.22 -35.47
N GLY A 854 35.70 -7.16 -35.77
CA GLY A 854 35.29 -7.49 -37.14
C GLY A 854 36.04 -8.67 -37.78
N ASP A 855 36.97 -9.32 -37.07
CA ASP A 855 37.49 -10.63 -37.50
C ASP A 855 36.35 -11.68 -37.49
N GLU A 856 36.24 -12.46 -38.57
CA GLU A 856 35.10 -13.38 -38.77
C GLU A 856 35.49 -14.85 -38.77
N SER A 857 36.77 -15.16 -38.93
CA SER A 857 37.24 -16.56 -39.05
C SER A 857 38.70 -16.69 -38.69
N PHE A 858 39.10 -17.87 -38.21
CA PHE A 858 40.50 -18.23 -38.06
C PHE A 858 40.77 -19.63 -38.61
N CYS A 859 42.02 -19.91 -38.97
CA CYS A 859 42.45 -21.25 -39.33
C CYS A 859 43.90 -21.54 -38.95
N LEU A 860 44.17 -22.83 -38.80
CA LEU A 860 45.47 -23.42 -38.54
C LEU A 860 46.07 -23.97 -39.82
N ILE A 861 47.33 -23.62 -40.08
CA ILE A 861 48.10 -24.06 -41.24
C ILE A 861 49.36 -24.79 -40.77
N GLY A 862 49.59 -25.98 -41.31
CA GLY A 862 50.81 -26.76 -41.07
C GLY A 862 51.91 -26.42 -42.05
N SER A 863 53.12 -26.14 -41.56
CA SER A 863 54.30 -25.93 -42.40
C SER A 863 55.24 -27.14 -42.38
N MET A 864 55.34 -27.87 -43.49
CA MET A 864 56.38 -28.90 -43.65
C MET A 864 57.72 -28.24 -43.99
N LYS A 865 58.58 -28.01 -42.99
CA LYS A 865 60.02 -27.80 -43.27
C LYS A 865 60.60 -29.10 -43.82
N LYS A 866 61.10 -29.05 -45.06
CA LYS A 866 61.80 -30.17 -45.69
C LYS A 866 63.03 -30.53 -44.86
N SER A 867 62.98 -31.65 -44.13
CA SER A 867 64.19 -32.34 -43.69
C SER A 867 65.03 -32.63 -44.93
N ILE A 868 66.22 -32.04 -45.03
CA ILE A 868 67.17 -32.36 -46.09
C ILE A 868 67.62 -33.81 -45.85
N SER A 869 66.99 -34.75 -46.56
CA SER A 869 67.49 -36.12 -46.64
C SER A 869 68.73 -36.11 -47.51
N TRP A 870 69.90 -36.32 -46.89
CA TRP A 870 71.03 -36.84 -47.64
C TRP A 870 70.68 -38.30 -48.01
N LEU A 871 70.56 -38.59 -49.30
CA LEU A 871 70.60 -39.95 -49.85
C LEU A 871 71.92 -40.07 -50.63
N PRO A 872 72.46 -41.29 -50.77
CA PRO A 872 73.88 -41.54 -50.52
C PRO A 872 74.78 -41.27 -51.73
N ILE A 873 75.99 -40.78 -51.44
CA ILE A 873 77.17 -41.04 -52.29
C ILE A 873 77.44 -42.55 -52.21
N THR A 874 76.81 -43.31 -53.11
CA THR A 874 77.21 -44.68 -53.47
C THR A 874 77.44 -44.70 -54.97
N GLY A 875 78.69 -44.48 -55.36
CA GLY A 875 79.06 -44.52 -56.78
C GLY A 875 80.47 -44.06 -57.12
N ALA A 876 81.43 -44.08 -56.19
CA ALA A 876 82.86 -43.96 -56.53
C ALA A 876 83.80 -44.43 -55.41
N SER A 877 83.35 -44.44 -54.16
CA SER A 877 84.16 -44.88 -53.01
C SER A 877 83.92 -46.33 -52.59
N GLY A 878 82.96 -47.04 -53.22
CA GLY A 878 82.84 -48.51 -53.14
C GLY A 878 84.01 -49.25 -53.78
N ALA A 879 84.77 -48.61 -54.68
CA ALA A 879 86.05 -49.15 -55.16
C ALA A 879 87.18 -48.89 -54.15
N ALA A 880 87.20 -47.73 -53.47
CA ALA A 880 88.23 -47.39 -52.51
C ALA A 880 88.05 -48.10 -51.16
N LEU A 881 86.80 -48.35 -50.71
CA LEU A 881 86.50 -49.00 -49.44
C LEU A 881 86.59 -50.53 -49.52
N VAL A 882 86.36 -51.12 -50.71
CA VAL A 882 86.66 -52.54 -50.98
C VAL A 882 88.17 -52.78 -51.09
N VAL A 883 88.94 -51.85 -51.69
CA VAL A 883 90.41 -51.92 -51.67
C VAL A 883 90.96 -51.69 -50.26
N LEU A 884 90.40 -50.75 -49.49
CA LEU A 884 90.79 -50.51 -48.10
C LEU A 884 90.42 -51.69 -47.19
N LEU A 885 89.27 -52.34 -47.37
CA LEU A 885 88.88 -53.54 -46.64
C LEU A 885 89.73 -54.76 -47.00
N VAL A 886 90.13 -54.92 -48.27
CA VAL A 886 91.07 -55.98 -48.69
C VAL A 886 92.47 -55.73 -48.13
N VAL A 887 92.92 -54.47 -48.07
CA VAL A 887 94.21 -54.08 -47.45
C VAL A 887 94.15 -54.21 -45.92
N ILE A 888 93.04 -53.84 -45.28
CA ILE A 888 92.82 -54.03 -43.84
C ILE A 888 92.69 -55.51 -43.49
N LEU A 889 92.07 -56.35 -44.33
CA LEU A 889 92.04 -57.81 -44.14
C LEU A 889 93.41 -58.46 -44.34
N LEU A 890 94.26 -57.91 -45.23
CA LEU A 890 95.66 -58.34 -45.37
C LEU A 890 96.54 -57.86 -44.20
N ILE A 891 96.28 -56.69 -43.61
CA ILE A 891 96.98 -56.17 -42.43
C ILE A 891 96.46 -56.84 -41.14
N HIS A 892 95.18 -57.20 -41.05
CA HIS A 892 94.63 -57.98 -39.93
C HIS A 892 95.08 -59.43 -39.95
N ARG A 893 95.36 -60.01 -41.12
CA ARG A 893 96.09 -61.29 -41.21
C ARG A 893 97.52 -61.21 -40.69
N ARG A 894 98.10 -60.02 -40.53
CA ARG A 894 99.43 -59.80 -39.92
C ARG A 894 99.42 -59.26 -38.49
N ARG A 895 98.33 -58.64 -38.01
CA ARG A 895 98.24 -58.09 -36.63
C ARG A 895 97.36 -58.87 -35.66
N LYS A 896 96.76 -60.00 -36.07
CA LYS A 896 96.42 -61.12 -35.15
C LYS A 896 97.67 -61.86 -34.62
N LYS A 897 98.71 -61.08 -34.32
CA LYS A 897 99.77 -61.36 -33.36
C LYS A 897 99.85 -60.10 -32.47
N LYS A 898 99.31 -60.20 -31.24
CA LYS A 898 99.28 -59.23 -30.11
C LYS A 898 98.12 -58.21 -30.11
N ALA A 899 97.46 -57.77 -29.02
CA ALA A 899 96.99 -58.27 -27.71
C ALA A 899 96.58 -57.03 -26.84
N VAL A 900 95.39 -57.07 -26.19
CA VAL A 900 95.06 -56.58 -24.81
C VAL A 900 94.92 -55.06 -24.47
N LYS A 901 93.73 -54.64 -23.94
CA LYS A 901 93.40 -54.12 -22.56
C LYS A 901 92.42 -52.92 -22.43
N SER A 902 91.49 -53.05 -21.46
CA SER A 902 90.87 -52.09 -20.50
C SER A 902 89.96 -50.94 -20.98
N GLU A 903 89.09 -50.29 -20.18
CA GLU A 903 88.13 -50.58 -19.08
C GLU A 903 87.47 -49.20 -18.69
N THR A 904 86.22 -49.19 -18.19
CA THR A 904 85.58 -48.23 -17.22
C THR A 904 85.11 -46.78 -17.63
N PRO A 905 84.19 -46.11 -16.85
CA PRO A 905 82.95 -45.43 -17.31
C PRO A 905 82.72 -44.00 -16.67
N ALA A 906 81.45 -43.57 -16.42
CA ALA A 906 80.95 -42.44 -15.56
C ALA A 906 80.47 -41.17 -16.33
N VAL A 907 79.57 -40.24 -15.90
CA VAL A 907 78.69 -39.96 -14.72
C VAL A 907 77.96 -38.59 -14.98
N ASN A 908 76.77 -38.37 -14.35
CA ASN A 908 76.08 -37.11 -13.89
C ASN A 908 75.88 -35.90 -14.86
N GLU A 909 75.03 -34.87 -14.65
CA GLU A 909 74.23 -34.34 -13.52
C GLU A 909 73.21 -33.29 -14.03
N THR A 910 72.13 -33.05 -13.26
CA THR A 910 71.39 -31.78 -12.92
C THR A 910 71.24 -30.64 -13.95
N THR A 911 70.17 -29.84 -13.96
CA THR A 911 69.21 -29.35 -12.93
C THR A 911 67.85 -29.09 -13.56
#